data_AF-A0A7N2KPE7-F1
#
_entry.id   AF-A0A7N2KPE7-F1
#
_cell.length_a   1.000
_cell.length_b   1.000
_cell.length_c   1.000
_cell.angle_alpha   90.00
_cell.angle_beta   90.00
_cell.angle_gamma   90.00
#
_symmetry.space_group_name_H-M   'P 1'
#
loop_
_entity.id
_entity.type
_entity.pdbx_description
1 polymer ?
#
loop_
_entity_poly.entity_id
_entity_poly.type
_entity_poly.pdbx_seq_one_letter_code
_entity_poly.pdbx_strand_id
1 'polypeptide(L)'
;MELHVAKYPIGIKSCAEALITRLDIKSNKDIHMVAIYDLGGVGKTTIAKDIYNKISHHFKAKVFLENVRERSMTDKGIICLQKILLSEILGDRNLKVHNVYIGITMINKWLCQKRVLIILDDVDNLDQIEKLLGKCDQFAAGSRIITTTRNKRLLVTLGNGISTYEYEGSDIIQSIRLDPSEPIELQLNAQIFCKMKNLRLLTIHNVRCQGRLEYLPNGLNLLDWPEYPFPLLPSHFSPKNLVVLNMAGNQLEKTFKQVFAFKTLSYVDFSRCESILKIPDLSMSPNIKELKLQYCKNLVKIDDSVGRLDKLEVWDLKGCKKLETLPSFLSMKSLRSFNLHFCESLKMFPPNISQEMKSLKGLYLYGTGISELPQSFGNLTGITHLGLGIWAGQLHLPGSIYNLQCLKFLYLLGDFTFPKDEEPLCNSYGGFSKYVFPSLYHLSFWDFSNLSEMEFILNYCCPPTLGELYIKNSDIVSLPKRIDRFQSLEVLEIEDCYELEEIPRLPRSVRYVSAPAREILVQIPEILRLPPNLPPCLDVRSHMLIGPHPHSSSTISPVSVPKEFVFLSDYNFLVDLPWDEIIEIPNWLNHQRNGNSISFFIGPEIPTITLCVEIKMIEDFLCDVNYHAVISINGSERLFESSCFSYKYDAHMVFCCRLQSSLQILFEDLNLGDRNLVQIFCEASNDSGKIVPEIKRVGVHVECICSPQKSQKVSKKRNWPLQSRICTCLCLAQTHCQCPKQLCSTYSTGPISVHSGYSDNCIISSAMDGGGSSSISLSSNSGLSMVVTNGSEFDFGFQSTLGDGFDMGSSSLIDDSDFSPYPQSKKMRPS
;
A
#
# COMPACT_ATOMS: atom_id res chain seq x y z
N MET A 1 -21.01 25.52 -26.69
CA MET A 1 -19.85 24.62 -26.65
C MET A 1 -18.82 25.23 -25.71
N GLU A 2 -18.37 24.48 -24.72
CA GLU A 2 -17.31 24.88 -23.80
C GLU A 2 -15.96 24.57 -24.47
N LEU A 3 -15.02 25.52 -24.43
CA LEU A 3 -13.68 25.32 -24.99
C LEU A 3 -12.84 24.51 -24.02
N HIS A 4 -12.09 23.53 -24.52
CA HIS A 4 -11.20 22.74 -23.69
C HIS A 4 -10.09 23.62 -23.08
N VAL A 5 -10.10 23.74 -21.76
CA VAL A 5 -9.06 24.37 -20.94
C VAL A 5 -8.41 23.25 -20.13
N ALA A 6 -7.08 23.27 -19.98
CA ALA A 6 -6.36 22.29 -19.17
C ALA A 6 -7.02 22.13 -17.79
N LYS A 7 -7.14 20.89 -17.30
CA LYS A 7 -7.94 20.52 -16.11
C LYS A 7 -7.46 21.22 -14.81
N TYR A 8 -6.21 21.70 -14.78
CA TYR A 8 -5.60 22.40 -13.64
C TYR A 8 -4.75 23.62 -14.07
N PRO A 9 -5.36 24.72 -14.54
CA PRO A 9 -4.60 25.84 -15.07
C PRO A 9 -4.13 26.78 -13.93
N ILE A 10 -2.83 26.80 -13.65
CA ILE A 10 -2.19 27.57 -12.57
C ILE A 10 -2.12 29.06 -12.95
N GLY A 11 -2.52 29.97 -12.04
CA GLY A 11 -2.47 31.43 -12.25
C GLY A 11 -3.47 32.01 -13.27
N ILE A 12 -4.11 31.16 -14.07
CA ILE A 12 -5.03 31.56 -15.15
C ILE A 12 -6.34 32.12 -14.59
N LYS A 13 -6.89 31.55 -13.51
CA LYS A 13 -8.18 32.00 -12.94
C LYS A 13 -8.16 33.46 -12.48
N SER A 14 -7.11 33.86 -11.74
CA SER A 14 -6.95 35.23 -11.23
C SER A 14 -6.68 36.23 -12.36
N CYS A 15 -5.88 35.85 -13.36
CA CYS A 15 -5.65 36.69 -14.54
C CYS A 15 -6.94 36.89 -15.35
N ALA A 16 -7.70 35.81 -15.57
CA ALA A 16 -8.98 35.87 -16.27
C ALA A 16 -9.97 36.79 -15.55
N GLU A 17 -10.06 36.74 -14.22
CA GLU A 17 -10.92 37.62 -13.42
C GLU A 17 -10.53 39.10 -13.51
N ALA A 18 -9.23 39.41 -13.49
CA ALA A 18 -8.72 40.78 -13.68
C ALA A 18 -9.07 41.32 -15.08
N LEU A 19 -8.89 40.50 -16.12
CA LEU A 19 -9.26 40.84 -17.50
C LEU A 19 -10.77 40.99 -17.67
N ILE A 20 -11.57 40.12 -17.06
CA ILE A 20 -13.04 40.17 -17.03
C ILE A 20 -13.55 41.49 -16.44
N THR A 21 -12.91 41.95 -15.37
CA THR A 21 -13.26 43.24 -14.73
C THR A 21 -13.01 44.41 -15.68
N ARG A 22 -11.89 44.39 -16.43
CA ARG A 22 -11.56 45.42 -17.42
C ARG A 22 -12.42 45.38 -18.68
N LEU A 23 -12.93 44.20 -19.04
CA LEU A 23 -13.92 44.08 -20.11
C LEU A 23 -15.25 44.74 -19.73
N ASP A 24 -15.51 45.04 -18.45
CA ASP A 24 -16.73 45.69 -17.96
C ASP A 24 -18.00 45.08 -18.57
N ILE A 25 -18.21 43.78 -18.34
CA ILE A 25 -19.27 43.01 -19.01
C ILE A 25 -20.68 43.53 -18.65
N LYS A 26 -20.80 44.25 -17.52
CA LYS A 26 -22.07 44.82 -17.05
C LYS A 26 -22.45 46.11 -17.80
N SER A 27 -21.50 46.84 -18.38
CA SER A 27 -21.78 48.01 -19.21
C SER A 27 -22.23 47.63 -20.63
N ASN A 28 -23.37 48.19 -21.05
CA ASN A 28 -23.90 48.04 -22.41
C ASN A 28 -23.67 49.29 -23.29
N LYS A 29 -22.87 50.25 -22.82
CA LYS A 29 -22.72 51.56 -23.48
C LYS A 29 -21.57 51.60 -24.48
N ASP A 30 -20.46 50.95 -24.15
CA ASP A 30 -19.22 51.05 -24.93
C ASP A 30 -18.77 49.72 -25.52
N ILE A 31 -17.93 49.80 -26.56
CA ILE A 31 -17.23 48.67 -27.16
C ILE A 31 -15.87 48.56 -26.46
N HIS A 32 -15.54 47.37 -25.96
CA HIS A 32 -14.21 47.12 -25.39
C HIS A 32 -13.49 46.05 -26.19
N MET A 33 -12.29 46.39 -26.63
CA MET A 33 -11.35 45.45 -27.22
C MET A 33 -10.13 45.34 -26.31
N VAL A 34 -9.65 44.12 -26.07
CA VAL A 34 -8.51 43.82 -25.20
C VAL A 34 -7.56 42.89 -25.94
N ALA A 35 -6.30 43.30 -26.07
CA ALA A 35 -5.26 42.43 -26.58
C ALA A 35 -4.47 41.82 -25.41
N ILE A 36 -4.24 40.50 -25.45
CA ILE A 36 -3.39 39.73 -24.52
C ILE A 36 -2.06 39.47 -25.22
N TYR A 37 -0.98 40.08 -24.74
CA TYR A 37 0.35 40.03 -25.35
C TYR A 37 1.39 39.41 -24.41
N ASP A 38 2.21 38.48 -24.95
CA ASP A 38 3.42 37.89 -24.34
C ASP A 38 4.16 36.95 -25.33
N LEU A 39 5.30 36.38 -24.95
CA LEU A 39 6.05 35.33 -25.66
C LEU A 39 5.26 34.01 -25.78
N GLY A 40 5.70 33.12 -26.69
CA GLY A 40 5.07 31.81 -26.90
C GLY A 40 5.11 30.92 -25.66
N GLY A 41 4.11 30.05 -25.47
CA GLY A 41 4.09 29.05 -24.38
C GLY A 41 3.54 29.55 -23.03
N VAL A 42 3.29 30.85 -22.86
CA VAL A 42 2.87 31.44 -21.57
C VAL A 42 1.38 31.22 -21.22
N GLY A 43 0.61 30.53 -22.06
CA GLY A 43 -0.79 30.20 -21.79
C GLY A 43 -1.82 31.27 -22.18
N LYS A 44 -1.47 32.22 -23.06
CA LYS A 44 -2.40 33.27 -23.57
C LYS A 44 -3.69 32.69 -24.15
N THR A 45 -3.57 31.70 -25.03
CA THR A 45 -4.71 30.98 -25.63
C THR A 45 -5.56 30.33 -24.55
N THR A 46 -4.94 29.74 -23.52
CA THR A 46 -5.63 29.11 -22.38
C THR A 46 -6.40 30.13 -21.55
N ILE A 47 -5.84 31.32 -21.29
CA ILE A 47 -6.53 32.44 -20.62
C ILE A 47 -7.72 32.91 -21.47
N ALA A 48 -7.52 33.07 -22.78
CA ALA A 48 -8.59 33.49 -23.69
C ALA A 48 -9.75 32.47 -23.72
N LYS A 49 -9.44 31.16 -23.71
CA LYS A 49 -10.42 30.07 -23.60
C LYS A 49 -11.17 30.08 -22.25
N ASP A 50 -10.46 30.31 -21.14
CA ASP A 50 -11.09 30.42 -19.80
C ASP A 50 -12.03 31.63 -19.72
N ILE A 51 -11.60 32.80 -20.23
CA ILE A 51 -12.45 33.99 -20.30
C ILE A 51 -13.68 33.71 -21.17
N TYR A 52 -13.52 33.08 -22.34
CA TYR A 52 -14.63 32.71 -23.21
C TYR A 52 -15.66 31.86 -22.46
N ASN A 53 -15.22 30.78 -21.81
CA ASN A 53 -16.12 29.90 -21.07
C ASN A 53 -16.89 30.66 -19.97
N LYS A 54 -16.21 31.55 -19.25
CA LYS A 54 -16.81 32.35 -18.17
C LYS A 54 -17.84 33.36 -18.65
N ILE A 55 -17.61 34.04 -19.77
CA ILE A 55 -18.41 35.24 -20.11
C ILE A 55 -19.32 35.06 -21.32
N SER A 56 -19.11 34.00 -22.11
CA SER A 56 -19.81 33.85 -23.39
C SER A 56 -21.32 33.65 -23.26
N HIS A 57 -21.82 33.25 -22.09
CA HIS A 57 -23.26 33.14 -21.83
C HIS A 57 -23.98 34.50 -21.78
N HIS A 58 -23.25 35.60 -21.60
CA HIS A 58 -23.81 36.97 -21.65
C HIS A 58 -24.01 37.50 -23.07
N PHE A 59 -23.55 36.78 -24.10
CA PHE A 59 -23.59 37.24 -25.50
C PHE A 59 -24.41 36.27 -26.35
N LYS A 60 -25.36 36.81 -27.12
CA LYS A 60 -26.20 36.02 -28.04
C LYS A 60 -25.43 35.51 -29.26
N ALA A 61 -24.41 36.24 -29.67
CA ALA A 61 -23.50 35.86 -30.75
C ALA A 61 -22.07 35.87 -30.21
N LYS A 62 -21.37 34.74 -30.37
CA LYS A 62 -20.05 34.50 -29.77
C LYS A 62 -19.22 33.60 -30.67
N VAL A 63 -17.92 33.87 -30.73
CA VAL A 63 -17.01 33.13 -31.61
C VAL A 63 -15.59 33.15 -31.05
N PHE A 64 -14.91 32.01 -31.22
CA PHE A 64 -13.50 31.84 -30.92
C PHE A 64 -12.80 31.35 -32.20
N LEU A 65 -11.95 32.19 -32.79
CA LEU A 65 -11.20 31.86 -34.00
C LEU A 65 -9.77 31.44 -33.64
N GLU A 66 -9.48 30.15 -33.79
CA GLU A 66 -8.17 29.54 -33.53
C GLU A 66 -7.17 29.79 -34.66
N ASN A 67 -5.89 29.98 -34.27
CA ASN A 67 -4.72 30.06 -35.16
C ASN A 67 -4.88 31.05 -36.32
N VAL A 68 -5.31 32.27 -36.03
CA VAL A 68 -5.63 33.28 -37.06
C VAL A 68 -4.43 33.56 -37.97
N ARG A 69 -3.21 33.69 -37.42
CA ARG A 69 -1.98 33.89 -38.20
C ARG A 69 -1.77 32.80 -39.26
N GLU A 70 -1.92 31.54 -38.89
CA GLU A 70 -1.72 30.42 -39.81
C GLU A 70 -2.86 30.33 -40.84
N ARG A 71 -4.10 30.51 -40.38
CA ARG A 71 -5.29 30.33 -41.22
C ARG A 71 -5.56 31.51 -42.15
N SER A 72 -4.90 32.65 -41.96
CA SER A 72 -5.04 33.85 -42.79
C SER A 72 -3.95 34.02 -43.85
N MET A 73 -3.06 33.03 -44.03
CA MET A 73 -1.97 33.10 -45.03
C MET A 73 -2.45 33.17 -46.49
N THR A 74 -3.71 32.81 -46.77
CA THR A 74 -4.29 32.86 -48.12
C THR A 74 -5.70 33.46 -48.09
N ASP A 75 -6.13 34.05 -49.20
CA ASP A 75 -7.51 34.58 -49.34
C ASP A 75 -8.57 33.50 -49.10
N LYS A 76 -8.31 32.25 -49.50
CA LYS A 76 -9.19 31.11 -49.21
C LYS A 76 -9.29 30.84 -47.71
N GLY A 77 -8.19 30.95 -46.98
CA GLY A 77 -8.14 30.80 -45.53
C GLY A 77 -8.91 31.91 -44.80
N ILE A 78 -8.77 33.15 -45.25
CA ILE A 78 -9.54 34.29 -44.72
C ILE A 78 -11.03 34.11 -44.98
N ILE A 79 -11.43 33.71 -46.18
CA ILE A 79 -12.84 33.40 -46.52
C ILE A 79 -13.38 32.29 -45.60
N CYS A 80 -12.56 31.30 -45.26
CA CYS A 80 -12.93 30.23 -44.34
C CYS A 80 -13.20 30.78 -42.93
N LEU A 81 -12.29 31.61 -42.38
CA LEU A 81 -12.48 32.26 -41.09
C LEU A 81 -13.72 33.17 -41.06
N GLN A 82 -13.97 33.93 -42.13
CA GLN A 82 -15.16 34.76 -42.27
C GLN A 82 -16.46 33.94 -42.30
N LYS A 83 -16.46 32.77 -42.97
CA LYS A 83 -17.60 31.85 -42.97
C LYS A 83 -17.88 31.32 -41.57
N ILE A 84 -16.85 30.92 -40.82
CA ILE A 84 -17.00 30.46 -39.42
C ILE A 84 -17.59 31.59 -38.55
N LEU A 85 -17.05 32.81 -38.69
CA LEU A 85 -17.54 33.98 -37.98
C LEU A 85 -19.03 34.25 -38.27
N LEU A 86 -19.40 34.24 -39.55
CA LEU A 86 -20.78 34.49 -39.99
C LEU A 86 -21.74 33.39 -39.56
N SER A 87 -21.35 32.11 -39.65
CA SER A 87 -22.21 31.00 -39.23
C SER A 87 -22.53 31.04 -37.74
N GLU A 88 -21.55 31.43 -36.91
CA GLU A 88 -21.75 31.54 -35.45
C GLU A 88 -22.56 32.79 -35.06
N ILE A 89 -22.46 33.90 -35.82
CA ILE A 89 -23.24 35.12 -35.56
C ILE A 89 -24.69 35.01 -36.08
N LEU A 90 -24.90 34.30 -37.19
CA LEU A 90 -26.18 34.24 -37.89
C LEU A 90 -26.97 32.95 -37.62
N GLY A 91 -26.30 31.87 -37.22
CA GLY A 91 -26.91 30.55 -37.06
C GLY A 91 -27.24 29.85 -38.38
N ASP A 92 -26.83 30.42 -39.52
CA ASP A 92 -27.04 29.88 -40.86
C ASP A 92 -25.74 29.26 -41.42
N ARG A 93 -25.80 27.98 -41.77
CA ARG A 93 -24.66 27.21 -42.30
C ARG A 93 -24.52 27.30 -43.83
N ASN A 94 -25.48 27.88 -44.54
CA ASN A 94 -25.54 27.89 -46.01
C ASN A 94 -25.09 29.22 -46.65
N LEU A 95 -24.34 30.04 -45.91
CA LEU A 95 -23.90 31.36 -46.36
C LEU A 95 -22.84 31.29 -47.45
N LYS A 96 -23.10 31.94 -48.60
CA LYS A 96 -22.18 32.00 -49.73
C LYS A 96 -21.27 33.24 -49.64
N VAL A 97 -20.10 33.08 -49.01
CA VAL A 97 -19.01 34.07 -49.09
C VAL A 97 -18.12 33.74 -50.28
N HIS A 98 -18.20 34.56 -51.33
CA HIS A 98 -17.50 34.33 -52.61
C HIS A 98 -16.08 34.92 -52.64
N ASN A 99 -15.82 35.99 -51.90
CA ASN A 99 -14.50 36.60 -51.74
C ASN A 99 -14.42 37.36 -50.41
N VAL A 100 -13.21 37.77 -50.03
CA VAL A 100 -12.90 38.45 -48.75
C VAL A 100 -13.72 39.73 -48.58
N TYR A 101 -13.88 40.54 -49.63
CA TYR A 101 -14.59 41.82 -49.58
C TYR A 101 -16.10 41.67 -49.32
N ILE A 102 -16.74 40.71 -50.00
CA ILE A 102 -18.15 40.37 -49.77
C ILE A 102 -18.31 39.86 -48.34
N GLY A 103 -17.37 39.04 -47.85
CA GLY A 103 -17.37 38.57 -46.47
C GLY A 103 -17.33 39.71 -45.46
N ILE A 104 -16.41 40.67 -45.60
CA ILE A 104 -16.32 41.87 -44.73
C ILE A 104 -17.64 42.66 -44.76
N THR A 105 -18.20 42.89 -45.94
CA THR A 105 -19.44 43.66 -46.10
C THR A 105 -20.61 42.98 -45.38
N MET A 106 -20.70 41.65 -45.47
CA MET A 106 -21.70 40.87 -44.73
C MET A 106 -21.45 40.95 -43.23
N ILE A 107 -20.20 40.75 -42.79
CA ILE A 107 -19.80 40.78 -41.38
C ILE A 107 -20.15 42.14 -40.74
N ASN A 108 -19.74 43.25 -41.35
CA ASN A 108 -20.00 44.60 -40.83
C ASN A 108 -21.49 44.88 -40.68
N LYS A 109 -22.30 44.51 -41.69
CA LYS A 109 -23.77 44.69 -41.65
C LYS A 109 -24.40 44.06 -40.40
N TRP A 110 -23.86 42.95 -39.92
CA TRP A 110 -24.42 42.19 -38.81
C TRP A 110 -23.80 42.52 -37.46
N LEU A 111 -22.51 42.87 -37.43
CA LEU A 111 -21.82 43.29 -36.21
C LEU A 111 -22.35 44.61 -35.64
N CYS A 112 -22.92 45.49 -36.48
CA CYS A 112 -23.61 46.71 -36.02
C CYS A 112 -24.91 46.43 -35.24
N GLN A 113 -25.53 45.26 -35.43
CA GLN A 113 -26.91 44.99 -35.00
C GLN A 113 -26.99 44.09 -33.76
N LYS A 114 -25.92 43.35 -33.45
CA LYS A 114 -25.89 42.37 -32.36
C LYS A 114 -24.72 42.64 -31.43
N ARG A 115 -24.98 42.57 -30.13
CA ARG A 115 -23.93 42.54 -29.10
C ARG A 115 -23.16 41.22 -29.21
N VAL A 116 -21.87 41.29 -29.53
CA VAL A 116 -21.03 40.10 -29.80
C VAL A 116 -19.86 39.94 -28.83
N LEU A 117 -19.41 38.69 -28.67
CA LEU A 117 -18.10 38.33 -28.10
C LEU A 117 -17.23 37.69 -29.17
N ILE A 118 -16.11 38.31 -29.52
CA ILE A 118 -15.18 37.79 -30.53
C ILE A 118 -13.81 37.56 -29.89
N ILE A 119 -13.26 36.35 -30.03
CA ILE A 119 -11.87 36.07 -29.66
C ILE A 119 -11.08 35.66 -30.90
N LEU A 120 -9.97 36.37 -31.15
CA LEU A 120 -9.01 36.06 -32.21
C LEU A 120 -7.72 35.52 -31.58
N ASP A 121 -7.39 34.26 -31.84
CA ASP A 121 -6.19 33.62 -31.29
C ASP A 121 -5.02 33.66 -32.26
N ASP A 122 -3.82 34.00 -31.75
CA ASP A 122 -2.53 34.08 -32.46
C ASP A 122 -2.57 35.03 -33.67
N VAL A 123 -2.84 36.31 -33.44
CA VAL A 123 -2.80 37.37 -34.46
C VAL A 123 -1.44 38.06 -34.46
N ASP A 124 -0.84 38.29 -35.63
CA ASP A 124 0.49 38.92 -35.75
C ASP A 124 0.56 40.15 -36.67
N ASN A 125 -0.49 40.44 -37.44
CA ASN A 125 -0.59 41.66 -38.25
C ASN A 125 -2.00 42.29 -38.23
N LEU A 126 -2.10 43.62 -38.35
CA LEU A 126 -3.36 44.37 -38.39
C LEU A 126 -4.24 43.98 -39.59
N ASP A 127 -3.61 43.69 -40.75
CA ASP A 127 -4.30 43.28 -41.98
C ASP A 127 -5.20 42.04 -41.76
N GLN A 128 -4.82 41.15 -40.84
CA GLN A 128 -5.63 39.99 -40.47
C GLN A 128 -6.93 40.40 -39.76
N ILE A 129 -6.84 41.38 -38.85
CA ILE A 129 -8.01 41.90 -38.13
C ILE A 129 -8.92 42.67 -39.10
N GLU A 130 -8.36 43.53 -39.96
CA GLU A 130 -9.13 44.32 -40.93
C GLU A 130 -9.85 43.44 -41.96
N LYS A 131 -9.17 42.39 -42.46
CA LYS A 131 -9.79 41.44 -43.39
C LYS A 131 -10.83 40.54 -42.74
N LEU A 132 -10.79 40.33 -41.42
CA LEU A 132 -11.77 39.50 -40.70
C LEU A 132 -12.94 40.29 -40.15
N LEU A 133 -12.71 41.46 -39.59
CA LEU A 133 -13.69 42.23 -38.83
C LEU A 133 -14.04 43.58 -39.46
N GLY A 134 -13.34 44.00 -40.51
CA GLY A 134 -13.48 45.35 -41.08
C GLY A 134 -12.96 46.43 -40.13
N LYS A 135 -13.54 47.63 -40.20
CA LYS A 135 -13.20 48.72 -39.29
C LYS A 135 -13.94 48.56 -37.95
N CYS A 136 -13.21 48.70 -36.84
CA CYS A 136 -13.73 48.42 -35.50
C CYS A 136 -14.65 49.48 -34.89
N ASP A 137 -14.96 50.54 -35.62
CA ASP A 137 -15.87 51.63 -35.24
C ASP A 137 -17.35 51.29 -35.46
N GLN A 138 -17.67 50.14 -36.08
CA GLN A 138 -19.01 49.76 -36.50
C GLN A 138 -19.68 48.68 -35.63
N PHE A 139 -19.11 48.26 -34.50
CA PHE A 139 -19.75 47.25 -33.65
C PHE A 139 -20.95 47.79 -32.88
N ALA A 140 -21.92 46.93 -32.55
CA ALA A 140 -23.00 47.28 -31.63
C ALA A 140 -22.45 47.60 -30.23
N ALA A 141 -23.05 48.59 -29.56
CA ALA A 141 -22.72 48.94 -28.18
C ALA A 141 -22.77 47.71 -27.25
N GLY A 142 -21.81 47.63 -26.32
CA GLY A 142 -21.68 46.48 -25.40
C GLY A 142 -20.93 45.27 -25.97
N SER A 143 -20.41 45.33 -27.20
CA SER A 143 -19.60 44.25 -27.80
C SER A 143 -18.21 44.13 -27.17
N ARG A 144 -17.66 42.91 -27.12
CA ARG A 144 -16.35 42.59 -26.53
C ARG A 144 -15.47 41.84 -27.51
N ILE A 145 -14.24 42.31 -27.69
CA ILE A 145 -13.28 41.70 -28.61
C ILE A 145 -12.00 41.39 -27.84
N ILE A 146 -11.48 40.17 -27.97
CA ILE A 146 -10.24 39.75 -27.31
C ILE A 146 -9.29 39.24 -28.39
N THR A 147 -8.03 39.64 -28.36
CA THR A 147 -7.02 39.14 -29.31
C THR A 147 -5.80 38.62 -28.57
N THR A 148 -5.30 37.43 -28.87
CA THR A 148 -3.97 37.00 -28.37
C THR A 148 -2.92 37.31 -29.43
N THR A 149 -1.77 37.85 -29.01
CA THR A 149 -0.69 38.23 -29.94
C THR A 149 0.68 38.05 -29.32
N ARG A 150 1.68 37.84 -30.19
CA ARG A 150 3.11 37.90 -29.85
C ARG A 150 3.78 39.17 -30.38
N ASN A 151 3.06 40.02 -31.12
CA ASN A 151 3.60 41.19 -31.80
C ASN A 151 3.22 42.47 -31.05
N LYS A 152 4.17 43.06 -30.32
CA LYS A 152 3.96 44.30 -29.55
C LYS A 152 3.57 45.49 -30.44
N ARG A 153 4.02 45.53 -31.70
CA ARG A 153 3.70 46.63 -32.65
C ARG A 153 2.22 46.66 -33.01
N LEU A 154 1.53 45.52 -32.92
CA LEU A 154 0.11 45.41 -33.18
C LEU A 154 -0.73 46.15 -32.12
N LEU A 155 -0.22 46.23 -30.87
CA LEU A 155 -0.85 46.99 -29.78
C LEU A 155 -0.82 48.50 -30.01
N VAL A 156 0.28 49.01 -30.60
CA VAL A 156 0.46 50.44 -30.89
C VAL A 156 -0.45 50.87 -32.06
N THR A 157 -0.64 50.00 -33.04
CA THR A 157 -1.40 50.31 -34.27
C THR A 157 -2.92 50.27 -34.06
N LEU A 158 -3.41 49.47 -33.11
CA LEU A 158 -4.83 49.45 -32.70
C LEU A 158 -5.25 50.69 -31.88
N GLY A 159 -4.33 51.62 -31.58
CA GLY A 159 -4.41 52.60 -30.50
C GLY A 159 -5.18 53.91 -30.72
N ASN A 160 -6.36 53.92 -31.35
CA ASN A 160 -7.20 55.13 -31.43
C ASN A 160 -8.63 54.98 -30.84
N GLY A 161 -8.90 53.90 -30.11
CA GLY A 161 -10.19 53.70 -29.42
C GLY A 161 -10.31 52.41 -28.60
N ILE A 162 -9.18 51.80 -28.20
CA ILE A 162 -9.10 50.42 -27.70
C ILE A 162 -8.22 50.37 -26.43
N SER A 163 -8.69 49.70 -25.37
CA SER A 163 -7.94 49.47 -24.11
C SER A 163 -6.98 48.28 -24.21
N THR A 164 -5.67 48.48 -24.11
CA THR A 164 -4.66 47.40 -24.22
C THR A 164 -4.27 46.80 -22.86
N TYR A 165 -3.95 45.50 -22.81
CA TYR A 165 -3.50 44.79 -21.59
C TYR A 165 -2.19 44.03 -21.85
N GLU A 166 -1.10 44.43 -21.19
CA GLU A 166 0.18 43.69 -21.26
C GLU A 166 0.17 42.60 -20.17
N TYR A 167 0.35 41.32 -20.55
CA TYR A 167 0.46 40.22 -19.58
C TYR A 167 1.90 40.18 -19.07
N GLU A 168 2.14 40.75 -17.89
CA GLU A 168 3.40 40.60 -17.16
C GLU A 168 3.21 39.52 -16.10
N GLY A 169 4.03 38.46 -16.12
CA GLY A 169 4.05 37.43 -15.08
C GLY A 169 4.08 38.08 -13.69
N SER A 170 2.98 37.91 -12.95
CA SER A 170 2.52 38.95 -12.03
C SER A 170 2.92 38.69 -10.58
N ASP A 171 3.25 39.78 -9.87
CA ASP A 171 3.39 39.85 -8.42
C ASP A 171 2.17 39.28 -7.65
N ILE A 172 1.06 38.91 -8.30
CA ILE A 172 -0.09 38.27 -7.64
C ILE A 172 0.09 36.78 -7.31
N ILE A 173 1.07 36.09 -7.92
CA ILE A 173 1.19 34.63 -7.76
C ILE A 173 1.70 34.32 -6.34
N GLN A 174 0.86 33.64 -5.55
CA GLN A 174 1.16 33.24 -4.17
C GLN A 174 1.45 31.74 -4.03
N SER A 175 1.06 30.91 -5.00
CA SER A 175 1.24 29.46 -4.92
C SER A 175 1.51 28.84 -6.28
N ILE A 176 2.47 27.92 -6.34
CA ILE A 176 2.77 27.08 -7.50
C ILE A 176 2.79 25.63 -7.04
N ARG A 177 2.05 24.76 -7.74
CA ARG A 177 2.09 23.31 -7.57
C ARG A 177 2.27 22.65 -8.93
N LEU A 178 3.40 21.97 -9.13
CA LEU A 178 3.69 21.13 -10.29
C LEU A 178 3.73 19.69 -9.81
N ASP A 179 2.82 18.87 -10.32
CA ASP A 179 2.62 17.48 -9.85
C ASP A 179 1.98 16.66 -10.99
N PRO A 180 2.73 16.40 -12.08
CA PRO A 180 2.26 15.58 -13.18
C PRO A 180 2.21 14.10 -12.77
N SER A 181 1.29 13.35 -13.39
CA SER A 181 1.11 11.92 -13.15
C SER A 181 2.30 11.08 -13.61
N GLU A 182 3.10 11.60 -14.56
CA GLU A 182 4.33 10.97 -15.04
C GLU A 182 5.51 11.95 -14.92
N PRO A 183 6.74 11.46 -14.68
CA PRO A 183 7.93 12.32 -14.61
C PRO A 183 8.14 13.13 -15.88
N ILE A 184 8.21 14.45 -15.76
CA ILE A 184 8.51 15.35 -16.89
C ILE A 184 9.87 16.02 -16.72
N GLU A 185 10.57 16.24 -17.83
CA GLU A 185 11.77 17.07 -17.85
C GLU A 185 11.40 18.54 -18.14
N LEU A 186 11.88 19.45 -17.28
CA LEU A 186 11.72 20.89 -17.48
C LEU A 186 13.09 21.58 -17.45
N GLN A 187 13.36 22.38 -18.48
CA GLN A 187 14.46 23.35 -18.45
C GLN A 187 14.03 24.55 -17.62
N LEU A 188 14.63 24.73 -16.43
CA LEU A 188 14.36 25.88 -15.59
C LEU A 188 15.33 27.02 -15.92
N ASN A 189 14.77 28.21 -16.18
CA ASN A 189 15.54 29.44 -16.22
C ASN A 189 16.00 29.79 -14.79
N ALA A 190 17.28 30.15 -14.64
CA ALA A 190 17.87 30.49 -13.36
C ALA A 190 17.16 31.59 -12.56
N GLN A 191 16.48 32.50 -13.26
CA GLN A 191 15.77 33.64 -12.68
C GLN A 191 14.25 33.50 -12.73
N ILE A 192 13.73 32.30 -12.95
CA ILE A 192 12.28 32.05 -13.15
C ILE A 192 11.41 32.61 -12.02
N PHE A 193 11.86 32.51 -10.77
CA PHE A 193 11.12 33.00 -9.61
C PHE A 193 11.40 34.48 -9.26
N CYS A 194 12.32 35.18 -9.94
CA CYS A 194 12.68 36.56 -9.63
C CYS A 194 11.50 37.55 -9.72
N LYS A 195 10.53 37.25 -10.60
CA LYS A 195 9.34 38.09 -10.82
C LYS A 195 8.16 37.71 -9.92
N MET A 196 8.27 36.66 -9.11
CA MET A 196 7.19 36.10 -8.29
C MET A 196 7.36 36.48 -6.81
N LYS A 197 7.38 37.78 -6.52
CA LYS A 197 7.78 38.31 -5.20
C LYS A 197 6.84 37.93 -4.05
N ASN A 198 5.59 37.63 -4.34
CA ASN A 198 4.58 37.24 -3.35
C ASN A 198 4.38 35.72 -3.24
N LEU A 199 5.22 34.91 -3.88
CA LEU A 199 5.14 33.46 -3.78
C LEU A 199 5.34 33.00 -2.33
N ARG A 200 4.37 32.26 -1.80
CA ARG A 200 4.34 31.70 -0.44
C ARG A 200 4.44 30.18 -0.46
N LEU A 201 3.87 29.52 -1.47
CA LEU A 201 3.80 28.06 -1.54
C LEU A 201 4.44 27.60 -2.85
N LEU A 202 5.42 26.71 -2.75
CA LEU A 202 6.05 26.08 -3.91
C LEU A 202 6.09 24.57 -3.70
N THR A 203 5.36 23.84 -4.54
CA THR A 203 5.33 22.37 -4.58
C THR A 203 5.75 21.90 -5.96
N ILE A 204 6.76 21.03 -6.04
CA ILE A 204 7.25 20.45 -7.29
C ILE A 204 7.53 18.97 -7.06
N HIS A 205 6.68 18.12 -7.63
CA HIS A 205 6.73 16.65 -7.59
C HIS A 205 6.82 16.11 -9.01
N ASN A 206 7.46 14.95 -9.22
CA ASN A 206 7.58 14.32 -10.55
C ASN A 206 8.09 15.25 -11.66
N VAL A 207 8.94 16.21 -11.33
CA VAL A 207 9.57 17.10 -12.31
C VAL A 207 11.08 17.02 -12.14
N ARG A 208 11.76 16.60 -13.21
CA ARG A 208 13.22 16.67 -13.30
C ARG A 208 13.59 18.01 -13.91
N CYS A 209 14.22 18.88 -13.12
CA CYS A 209 14.65 20.17 -13.63
C CYS A 209 16.11 20.13 -14.07
N GLN A 210 16.37 20.59 -15.29
CA GLN A 210 17.70 20.85 -15.80
C GLN A 210 18.00 22.36 -15.76
N GLY A 211 19.28 22.72 -15.61
CA GLY A 211 19.74 24.11 -15.57
C GLY A 211 20.38 24.49 -14.23
N ARG A 212 20.24 25.77 -13.84
CA ARG A 212 20.69 26.31 -12.56
C ARG A 212 19.55 27.10 -11.93
N LEU A 213 19.54 27.21 -10.59
CA LEU A 213 18.60 28.08 -9.87
C LEU A 213 19.38 29.17 -9.13
N GLU A 214 19.20 30.43 -9.55
CA GLU A 214 19.90 31.58 -8.95
C GLU A 214 19.05 32.30 -7.89
N TYR A 215 17.72 32.12 -7.91
CA TYR A 215 16.82 32.85 -7.05
C TYR A 215 15.64 32.01 -6.55
N LEU A 216 15.38 32.09 -5.24
CA LEU A 216 14.16 31.63 -4.59
C LEU A 216 13.57 32.75 -3.72
N PRO A 217 12.24 32.97 -3.71
CA PRO A 217 11.64 34.04 -2.93
C PRO A 217 11.74 33.79 -1.41
N ASN A 218 12.28 34.77 -0.67
CA ASN A 218 12.32 34.73 0.80
C ASN A 218 10.93 34.85 1.48
N GLY A 219 9.90 35.09 0.68
CA GLY A 219 8.53 35.11 1.11
C GLY A 219 7.89 33.74 1.33
N LEU A 220 8.58 32.64 0.99
CA LEU A 220 8.03 31.28 1.08
C LEU A 220 7.70 30.88 2.53
N ASN A 221 6.52 30.27 2.67
CA ASN A 221 6.01 29.59 3.85
C ASN A 221 6.11 28.07 3.71
N LEU A 222 6.00 27.55 2.49
CA LEU A 222 6.11 26.13 2.17
C LEU A 222 7.00 25.96 0.95
N LEU A 223 8.02 25.12 1.10
CA LEU A 223 8.86 24.63 0.01
C LEU A 223 8.84 23.10 0.06
N ASP A 224 8.16 22.50 -0.92
CA ASP A 224 8.01 21.05 -1.07
C ASP A 224 8.57 20.65 -2.44
N TRP A 225 9.81 20.20 -2.45
CA TRP A 225 10.57 19.90 -3.65
C TRP A 225 11.49 18.69 -3.40
N PRO A 226 10.93 17.47 -3.29
CA PRO A 226 11.71 16.25 -3.27
C PRO A 226 12.56 16.13 -4.54
N GLU A 227 13.69 15.43 -4.40
CA GLU A 227 14.70 15.25 -5.45
C GLU A 227 15.19 16.57 -6.04
N TYR A 228 15.29 17.61 -5.19
CA TYR A 228 15.76 18.93 -5.58
C TYR A 228 17.07 18.80 -6.40
N PRO A 229 17.07 19.20 -7.68
CA PRO A 229 18.10 18.77 -8.63
C PRO A 229 19.38 19.59 -8.57
N PHE A 230 19.39 20.68 -7.79
CA PHE A 230 20.53 21.59 -7.72
C PHE A 230 21.40 21.30 -6.49
N PRO A 231 22.73 21.39 -6.61
CA PRO A 231 23.64 21.05 -5.51
C PRO A 231 23.61 22.06 -4.35
N LEU A 232 23.04 23.25 -4.57
CA LEU A 232 23.00 24.35 -3.60
C LEU A 232 21.65 25.06 -3.65
N LEU A 233 21.20 25.58 -2.50
CA LEU A 233 20.16 26.61 -2.51
C LEU A 233 20.79 27.96 -2.87
N PRO A 234 20.04 28.90 -3.47
CA PRO A 234 20.51 30.25 -3.72
C PRO A 234 21.07 30.90 -2.46
N SER A 235 22.24 31.55 -2.55
CA SER A 235 22.93 32.16 -1.40
C SER A 235 22.13 33.25 -0.68
N HIS A 236 21.21 33.91 -1.39
CA HIS A 236 20.31 34.93 -0.84
C HIS A 236 19.05 34.35 -0.16
N PHE A 237 18.87 33.03 -0.22
CA PHE A 237 17.68 32.36 0.31
C PHE A 237 17.76 32.24 1.84
N SER A 238 17.02 33.10 2.52
CA SER A 238 16.87 33.17 3.97
C SER A 238 15.40 33.46 4.33
N PRO A 239 14.48 32.51 4.08
CA PRO A 239 13.05 32.70 4.30
C PRO A 239 12.71 32.75 5.80
N LYS A 240 12.29 33.92 6.28
CA LYS A 240 11.96 34.14 7.70
C LYS A 240 10.63 33.51 8.13
N ASN A 241 9.77 33.18 7.16
CA ASN A 241 8.41 32.68 7.39
C ASN A 241 8.24 31.21 6.98
N LEU A 242 9.33 30.50 6.67
CA LEU A 242 9.25 29.12 6.21
C LEU A 242 8.78 28.22 7.36
N VAL A 243 7.66 27.52 7.13
CA VAL A 243 7.05 26.60 8.09
C VAL A 243 7.30 25.15 7.68
N VAL A 244 7.20 24.86 6.38
CA VAL A 244 7.34 23.52 5.81
C VAL A 244 8.50 23.51 4.83
N LEU A 245 9.41 22.57 5.03
CA LEU A 245 10.52 22.30 4.13
C LEU A 245 10.63 20.80 3.86
N ASN A 246 10.19 20.37 2.69
CA ASN A 246 10.44 19.02 2.18
C ASN A 246 11.44 19.11 1.04
N MET A 247 12.62 18.52 1.23
CA MET A 247 13.64 18.36 0.21
C MET A 247 14.24 16.95 0.29
N ALA A 248 13.40 15.92 0.48
CA ALA A 248 13.85 14.54 0.47
C ALA A 248 14.63 14.19 -0.81
N GLY A 249 15.64 13.31 -0.73
CA GLY A 249 16.44 12.86 -1.87
C GLY A 249 17.44 13.88 -2.42
N ASN A 250 17.61 15.03 -1.76
CA ASN A 250 18.54 16.06 -2.23
C ASN A 250 20.02 15.72 -1.97
N GLN A 251 20.91 16.47 -2.64
CA GLN A 251 22.37 16.39 -2.52
C GLN A 251 22.99 17.68 -1.92
N LEU A 252 22.28 18.36 -1.00
CA LEU A 252 22.66 19.67 -0.46
C LEU A 252 23.74 19.55 0.64
N GLU A 253 25.01 19.38 0.26
CA GLU A 253 26.12 19.23 1.24
C GLU A 253 26.43 20.52 2.03
N LYS A 254 26.55 21.68 1.34
CA LYS A 254 27.03 22.94 1.97
C LYS A 254 25.93 23.84 2.51
N THR A 255 24.70 23.72 1.99
CA THR A 255 23.58 24.62 2.30
C THR A 255 22.74 24.16 3.49
N PHE A 256 22.97 22.93 3.96
CA PHE A 256 22.21 22.30 5.04
C PHE A 256 22.22 23.12 6.35
N LYS A 257 23.37 23.72 6.72
CA LYS A 257 23.47 24.57 7.92
C LYS A 257 22.64 25.85 7.83
N GLN A 258 22.46 26.39 6.63
CA GLN A 258 21.73 27.66 6.43
C GLN A 258 20.23 27.48 6.65
N VAL A 259 19.70 26.29 6.37
CA VAL A 259 18.29 25.94 6.50
C VAL A 259 17.80 26.02 7.95
N PHE A 260 18.61 25.58 8.91
CA PHE A 260 18.16 25.45 10.31
C PHE A 260 18.26 26.73 11.15
N ALA A 261 18.39 27.88 10.49
CA ALA A 261 18.32 29.20 11.13
C ALA A 261 16.90 29.79 11.15
N PHE A 262 15.89 29.07 10.63
CA PHE A 262 14.54 29.59 10.44
C PHE A 262 13.63 29.28 11.64
N LYS A 263 13.33 30.32 12.43
CA LYS A 263 12.53 30.21 13.67
C LYS A 263 11.13 29.64 13.47
N THR A 264 10.55 29.77 12.28
CA THR A 264 9.16 29.38 11.99
C THR A 264 9.01 27.93 11.53
N LEU A 265 10.11 27.21 11.30
CA LEU A 265 10.07 25.84 10.81
C LEU A 265 9.31 24.94 11.79
N SER A 266 8.38 24.16 11.24
CA SER A 266 7.56 23.19 11.95
C SER A 266 7.69 21.79 11.34
N TYR A 267 7.89 21.67 10.03
CA TYR A 267 8.06 20.39 9.34
C TYR A 267 9.33 20.44 8.50
N VAL A 268 10.21 19.45 8.69
CA VAL A 268 11.45 19.30 7.94
C VAL A 268 11.59 17.85 7.49
N ASP A 269 11.72 17.65 6.18
CA ASP A 269 11.98 16.34 5.59
C ASP A 269 13.20 16.39 4.68
N PHE A 270 14.20 15.61 5.08
CA PHE A 270 15.47 15.39 4.40
C PHE A 270 15.72 13.89 4.20
N SER A 271 14.66 13.08 4.15
CA SER A 271 14.77 11.64 3.93
C SER A 271 15.52 11.35 2.63
N ARG A 272 16.34 10.30 2.58
CA ARG A 272 17.17 9.86 1.44
C ARG A 272 18.22 10.89 1.00
N CYS A 273 18.55 11.87 1.83
CA CYS A 273 19.64 12.81 1.54
C CYS A 273 21.00 12.22 1.92
N GLU A 274 21.73 11.71 0.93
CA GLU A 274 23.02 11.04 1.16
C GLU A 274 24.19 12.00 1.41
N SER A 275 24.03 13.31 1.17
CA SER A 275 25.07 14.33 1.41
C SER A 275 25.16 14.82 2.86
N ILE A 276 24.17 14.49 3.71
CA ILE A 276 24.13 14.97 5.09
C ILE A 276 25.06 14.12 5.97
N LEU A 277 26.14 14.73 6.46
CA LEU A 277 27.07 14.07 7.39
C LEU A 277 26.75 14.36 8.86
N LYS A 278 26.24 15.56 9.16
CA LYS A 278 25.94 16.01 10.53
C LYS A 278 24.71 16.91 10.57
N ILE A 279 23.82 16.69 11.54
CA ILE A 279 22.79 17.65 11.92
C ILE A 279 23.42 18.79 12.74
N PRO A 280 23.28 20.07 12.33
CA PRO A 280 23.83 21.21 13.05
C PRO A 280 22.99 21.56 14.29
N ASP A 281 23.41 22.60 15.00
CA ASP A 281 22.63 23.18 16.10
C ASP A 281 21.25 23.65 15.62
N LEU A 282 20.18 23.12 16.24
CA LEU A 282 18.78 23.44 15.96
C LEU A 282 18.15 24.38 17.01
N SER A 283 18.93 24.96 17.92
CA SER A 283 18.45 25.88 18.96
C SER A 283 17.68 27.09 18.41
N MET A 284 18.01 27.52 17.19
CA MET A 284 17.35 28.62 16.49
C MET A 284 16.07 28.22 15.75
N SER A 285 15.73 26.92 15.72
CA SER A 285 14.51 26.37 15.13
C SER A 285 13.69 25.59 16.17
N PRO A 286 13.26 26.23 17.29
CA PRO A 286 12.63 25.53 18.42
C PRO A 286 11.19 25.07 18.14
N ASN A 287 10.61 25.45 17.00
CA ASN A 287 9.21 25.16 16.64
C ASN A 287 9.04 23.89 15.80
N ILE A 288 10.13 23.18 15.49
CA ILE A 288 10.08 21.95 14.70
C ILE A 288 9.24 20.91 15.46
N LYS A 289 8.24 20.38 14.75
CA LYS A 289 7.35 19.31 15.18
C LYS A 289 7.67 17.98 14.53
N GLU A 290 8.07 18.00 13.26
CA GLU A 290 8.48 16.80 12.54
C GLU A 290 9.86 16.99 11.92
N LEU A 291 10.77 16.07 12.24
CA LEU A 291 12.10 15.99 11.65
C LEU A 291 12.30 14.59 11.06
N LYS A 292 12.23 14.48 9.74
CA LYS A 292 12.41 13.24 8.98
C LYS A 292 13.75 13.22 8.27
N LEU A 293 14.52 12.18 8.54
CA LEU A 293 15.89 11.95 8.10
C LEU A 293 16.07 10.49 7.67
N GLN A 294 14.99 9.82 7.28
CA GLN A 294 15.01 8.40 6.92
C GLN A 294 16.04 8.14 5.81
N TYR A 295 16.80 7.07 5.90
CA TYR A 295 17.75 6.63 4.88
C TYR A 295 18.82 7.67 4.50
N CYS A 296 19.17 8.59 5.41
CA CYS A 296 20.36 9.43 5.28
C CYS A 296 21.62 8.59 5.58
N LYS A 297 22.03 7.74 4.63
CA LYS A 297 23.04 6.69 4.85
C LYS A 297 24.40 7.19 5.35
N ASN A 298 24.76 8.44 5.04
CA ASN A 298 26.04 9.05 5.45
C ASN A 298 25.94 9.93 6.70
N LEU A 299 24.77 10.04 7.33
CA LEU A 299 24.62 10.80 8.56
C LEU A 299 25.39 10.11 9.69
N VAL A 300 26.38 10.78 10.28
CA VAL A 300 27.24 10.24 11.33
C VAL A 300 26.89 10.79 12.71
N LYS A 301 26.58 12.09 12.80
CA LYS A 301 26.41 12.79 14.07
C LYS A 301 25.20 13.71 14.09
N ILE A 302 24.57 13.80 15.25
CA ILE A 302 23.48 14.75 15.52
C ILE A 302 23.92 15.68 16.63
N ASP A 303 23.58 16.96 16.52
CA ASP A 303 23.90 17.95 17.55
C ASP A 303 23.02 17.80 18.79
N ASP A 304 23.57 18.08 19.97
CA ASP A 304 22.88 17.92 21.26
C ASP A 304 21.65 18.82 21.42
N SER A 305 21.56 19.91 20.66
CA SER A 305 20.38 20.79 20.63
C SER A 305 19.10 20.07 20.20
N VAL A 306 19.18 19.05 19.32
CA VAL A 306 18.01 18.30 18.84
C VAL A 306 17.28 17.61 19.99
N GLY A 307 18.03 17.06 20.95
CA GLY A 307 17.49 16.41 22.13
C GLY A 307 16.70 17.34 23.07
N ARG A 308 16.74 18.65 22.84
CA ARG A 308 16.06 19.68 23.66
C ARG A 308 14.86 20.34 22.94
N LEU A 309 14.43 19.80 21.80
CA LEU A 309 13.29 20.32 21.04
C LEU A 309 11.95 19.91 21.68
N ASP A 310 11.47 20.70 22.64
CA ASP A 310 10.25 20.40 23.43
C ASP A 310 8.98 20.25 22.58
N LYS A 311 8.92 20.83 21.38
CA LYS A 311 7.79 20.78 20.45
C LYS A 311 7.89 19.64 19.42
N LEU A 312 9.00 18.92 19.36
CA LEU A 312 9.19 17.81 18.42
C LEU A 312 8.20 16.70 18.77
N GLU A 313 7.36 16.32 17.81
CA GLU A 313 6.32 15.29 17.91
C GLU A 313 6.77 14.00 17.19
N VAL A 314 7.47 14.12 16.05
CA VAL A 314 7.99 12.99 15.26
C VAL A 314 9.47 13.20 14.95
N TRP A 315 10.28 12.19 15.28
CA TRP A 315 11.67 12.13 14.89
C TRP A 315 11.98 10.80 14.22
N ASP A 316 12.31 10.85 12.93
CA ASP A 316 12.53 9.64 12.13
C ASP A 316 13.93 9.61 11.53
N LEU A 317 14.73 8.64 11.97
CA LEU A 317 16.10 8.37 11.57
C LEU A 317 16.26 6.98 10.95
N LYS A 318 15.15 6.29 10.62
CA LYS A 318 15.17 4.92 10.07
C LYS A 318 16.22 4.77 8.97
N GLY A 319 17.09 3.78 9.04
CA GLY A 319 18.05 3.45 7.98
C GLY A 319 19.25 4.40 7.87
N CYS A 320 19.54 5.23 8.88
CA CYS A 320 20.79 6.00 8.94
C CYS A 320 21.97 5.09 9.34
N LYS A 321 22.46 4.29 8.39
CA LYS A 321 23.41 3.20 8.65
C LYS A 321 24.73 3.64 9.31
N LYS A 322 25.25 4.84 9.02
CA LYS A 322 26.49 5.38 9.60
C LYS A 322 26.29 6.22 10.86
N LEU A 323 25.06 6.33 11.39
CA LEU A 323 24.78 7.15 12.57
C LEU A 323 25.45 6.52 13.79
N GLU A 324 26.45 7.20 14.37
CA GLU A 324 27.23 6.67 15.50
C GLU A 324 26.71 7.19 16.84
N THR A 325 26.24 8.44 16.87
CA THR A 325 25.88 9.13 18.13
C THR A 325 24.58 9.90 18.03
N LEU A 326 23.76 9.77 19.07
CA LEU A 326 22.59 10.59 19.35
C LEU A 326 22.94 11.71 20.34
N PRO A 327 22.07 12.73 20.48
CA PRO A 327 22.18 13.73 21.54
C PRO A 327 22.38 13.10 22.92
N SER A 328 23.32 13.63 23.70
CA SER A 328 23.66 13.09 25.03
C SER A 328 22.54 13.20 26.08
N PHE A 329 21.54 14.06 25.81
CA PHE A 329 20.41 14.34 26.68
C PHE A 329 19.11 14.47 25.86
N LEU A 330 18.04 13.80 26.30
CA LEU A 330 16.71 13.88 25.69
C LEU A 330 15.69 14.49 26.65
N SER A 331 15.05 15.61 26.28
CA SER A 331 13.98 16.26 27.06
C SER A 331 12.72 16.61 26.27
N MET A 332 12.54 16.02 25.09
CA MET A 332 11.46 16.36 24.15
C MET A 332 10.07 15.96 24.69
N LYS A 333 9.39 16.88 25.38
CA LYS A 333 8.11 16.61 26.07
C LYS A 333 6.94 16.25 25.14
N SER A 334 6.97 16.73 23.89
CA SER A 334 5.90 16.48 22.91
C SER A 334 6.13 15.26 22.03
N LEU A 335 7.29 14.58 22.16
CA LEU A 335 7.67 13.51 21.25
C LEU A 335 6.69 12.35 21.37
N ARG A 336 6.12 11.91 20.24
CA ARG A 336 5.14 10.83 20.14
C ARG A 336 5.70 9.60 19.44
N SER A 337 6.57 9.79 18.45
CA SER A 337 7.21 8.72 17.69
C SER A 337 8.69 8.99 17.50
N PHE A 338 9.52 8.01 17.85
CA PHE A 338 10.96 8.05 17.66
C PHE A 338 11.44 6.78 16.96
N ASN A 339 11.91 6.92 15.71
CA ASN A 339 12.28 5.81 14.87
C ASN A 339 13.78 5.78 14.56
N LEU A 340 14.46 4.71 14.96
CA LEU A 340 15.89 4.46 14.77
C LEU A 340 16.15 3.10 14.10
N HIS A 341 15.11 2.46 13.53
CA HIS A 341 15.27 1.15 12.89
C HIS A 341 16.41 1.14 11.87
N PHE A 342 17.19 0.07 11.84
CA PHE A 342 18.29 -0.11 10.90
C PHE A 342 19.39 0.97 10.97
N CYS A 343 19.60 1.60 12.13
CA CYS A 343 20.78 2.43 12.40
C CYS A 343 21.94 1.55 12.92
N GLU A 344 22.51 0.74 12.03
CA GLU A 344 23.46 -0.33 12.36
C GLU A 344 24.73 0.14 13.12
N SER A 345 25.22 1.35 12.86
CA SER A 345 26.42 1.89 13.53
C SER A 345 26.15 2.51 14.90
N LEU A 346 24.88 2.65 15.30
CA LEU A 346 24.52 3.31 16.55
C LEU A 346 24.74 2.34 17.72
N LYS A 347 25.76 2.60 18.55
CA LYS A 347 26.20 1.68 19.61
C LYS A 347 25.61 1.96 21.00
N MET A 348 25.17 3.17 21.25
CA MET A 348 24.66 3.57 22.56
C MET A 348 23.41 4.42 22.41
N PHE A 349 22.42 4.16 23.28
CA PHE A 349 21.29 5.05 23.46
C PHE A 349 21.66 6.23 24.38
N PRO A 350 21.03 7.41 24.25
CA PRO A 350 21.31 8.58 25.10
C PRO A 350 21.25 8.25 26.61
N PRO A 351 22.33 8.51 27.37
CA PRO A 351 22.43 8.08 28.76
C PRO A 351 21.50 8.86 29.70
N ASN A 352 21.13 10.10 29.33
CA ASN A 352 20.33 10.98 30.16
C ASN A 352 19.00 11.30 29.47
N ILE A 353 17.90 10.82 30.04
CA ILE A 353 16.55 11.12 29.60
C ILE A 353 15.87 11.93 30.71
N SER A 354 15.28 13.07 30.36
CA SER A 354 14.52 13.94 31.28
C SER A 354 13.42 13.16 31.99
N GLN A 355 12.98 13.67 33.15
CA GLN A 355 11.92 13.06 33.94
C GLN A 355 10.63 12.89 33.10
N GLU A 356 10.13 11.66 33.07
CA GLU A 356 8.85 11.17 32.52
C GLU A 356 8.40 11.71 31.14
N MET A 357 8.91 11.12 30.05
CA MET A 357 8.45 11.40 28.67
C MET A 357 7.11 10.67 28.36
N LYS A 358 6.01 11.12 28.99
CA LYS A 358 4.67 10.49 28.87
C LYS A 358 4.02 10.54 27.48
N SER A 359 4.47 11.48 26.64
CA SER A 359 3.93 11.67 25.29
C SER A 359 4.42 10.62 24.29
N LEU A 360 5.59 10.00 24.53
CA LEU A 360 6.21 9.07 23.59
C LEU A 360 5.39 7.79 23.54
N LYS A 361 4.83 7.46 22.38
CA LYS A 361 3.99 6.27 22.17
C LYS A 361 4.70 5.16 21.43
N GLY A 362 5.53 5.49 20.45
CA GLY A 362 6.31 4.52 19.67
C GLY A 362 7.81 4.78 19.73
N LEU A 363 8.58 3.75 20.07
CA LEU A 363 10.04 3.74 20.03
C LEU A 363 10.54 2.47 19.32
N TYR A 364 11.43 2.65 18.38
CA TYR A 364 11.77 1.67 17.36
C TYR A 364 13.28 1.57 17.21
N LEU A 365 13.91 0.56 17.84
CA LEU A 365 15.36 0.36 17.97
C LEU A 365 15.88 -0.94 17.33
N TYR A 366 15.03 -1.77 16.72
CA TYR A 366 15.51 -3.01 16.10
C TYR A 366 16.50 -2.75 14.95
N GLY A 367 17.49 -3.62 14.81
CA GLY A 367 18.54 -3.50 13.80
C GLY A 367 19.50 -2.34 14.06
N THR A 368 19.61 -1.88 15.31
CA THR A 368 20.69 -0.99 15.76
C THR A 368 21.90 -1.79 16.25
N GLY A 369 23.02 -1.12 16.50
CA GLY A 369 24.18 -1.73 17.16
C GLY A 369 24.19 -1.54 18.68
N ILE A 370 23.05 -1.16 19.29
CA ILE A 370 22.95 -0.85 20.72
C ILE A 370 23.02 -2.16 21.49
N SER A 371 24.02 -2.32 22.35
CA SER A 371 24.19 -3.54 23.17
C SER A 371 23.74 -3.38 24.62
N GLU A 372 23.54 -2.14 25.09
CA GLU A 372 23.10 -1.83 26.46
C GLU A 372 22.20 -0.58 26.46
N LEU A 373 21.12 -0.62 27.23
CA LEU A 373 20.24 0.54 27.46
C LEU A 373 20.48 1.15 28.86
N PRO A 374 20.47 2.50 28.99
CA PRO A 374 20.77 3.18 30.25
C PRO A 374 19.61 3.12 31.25
N GLN A 375 19.89 3.26 32.55
CA GLN A 375 18.84 3.27 33.59
C GLN A 375 17.81 4.41 33.45
N SER A 376 18.14 5.48 32.74
CA SER A 376 17.16 6.54 32.44
C SER A 376 16.11 6.12 31.41
N PHE A 377 16.29 4.97 30.72
CA PHE A 377 15.33 4.42 29.76
C PHE A 377 13.94 4.19 30.37
N GLY A 378 13.88 3.84 31.66
CA GLY A 378 12.61 3.73 32.40
C GLY A 378 11.82 5.05 32.54
N ASN A 379 12.38 6.21 32.17
CA ASN A 379 11.65 7.48 32.13
C ASN A 379 10.69 7.58 30.94
N LEU A 380 10.73 6.64 29.99
CA LEU A 380 9.86 6.62 28.80
C LEU A 380 8.48 5.98 29.10
N THR A 381 7.87 6.36 30.23
CA THR A 381 6.68 5.71 30.81
C THR A 381 5.42 5.76 29.94
N GLY A 382 5.39 6.62 28.92
CA GLY A 382 4.28 6.73 27.97
C GLY A 382 4.25 5.70 26.85
N ILE A 383 5.32 4.91 26.68
CA ILE A 383 5.52 4.00 25.54
C ILE A 383 4.40 2.95 25.50
N THR A 384 3.87 2.74 24.30
CA THR A 384 2.87 1.72 23.99
C THR A 384 3.37 0.71 22.96
N HIS A 385 4.28 1.14 22.06
CA HIS A 385 4.91 0.31 21.04
C HIS A 385 6.42 0.42 21.19
N LEU A 386 7.07 -0.71 21.41
CA LEU A 386 8.52 -0.80 21.62
C LEU A 386 9.11 -1.88 20.74
N GLY A 387 9.98 -1.49 19.80
CA GLY A 387 10.83 -2.41 19.06
C GLY A 387 12.25 -2.37 19.61
N LEU A 388 12.80 -3.51 20.01
CA LEU A 388 14.17 -3.67 20.49
C LEU A 388 14.86 -4.77 19.69
N GLY A 389 16.19 -4.70 19.63
CA GLY A 389 16.97 -5.84 19.15
C GLY A 389 18.12 -5.51 18.23
N ILE A 390 18.99 -6.50 18.07
CA ILE A 390 20.21 -6.45 17.28
C ILE A 390 20.32 -7.72 16.44
N TRP A 391 20.95 -7.62 15.26
CA TRP A 391 21.09 -8.75 14.35
C TRP A 391 22.07 -9.82 14.85
N ALA A 392 23.03 -9.44 15.69
CA ALA A 392 24.03 -10.35 16.23
C ALA A 392 24.54 -9.84 17.58
N GLY A 393 24.73 -10.77 18.52
CA GLY A 393 25.12 -10.48 19.90
C GLY A 393 23.93 -10.49 20.86
N GLN A 394 24.10 -9.87 22.01
CA GLN A 394 23.07 -9.79 23.05
C GLN A 394 22.78 -8.34 23.44
N LEU A 395 21.51 -7.97 23.59
CA LEU A 395 21.08 -6.69 24.15
C LEU A 395 20.79 -6.82 25.65
N HIS A 396 21.51 -6.07 26.47
CA HIS A 396 21.29 -5.98 27.92
C HIS A 396 20.30 -4.86 28.26
N LEU A 397 19.22 -5.22 28.98
CA LEU A 397 18.18 -4.29 29.40
C LEU A 397 18.41 -3.83 30.86
N PRO A 398 18.16 -2.54 31.19
CA PRO A 398 18.29 -2.01 32.54
C PRO A 398 17.11 -2.43 33.43
N GLY A 399 17.31 -2.51 34.74
CA GLY A 399 16.25 -2.77 35.74
C GLY A 399 15.01 -1.88 35.58
N SER A 400 15.25 -0.61 35.26
CA SER A 400 14.23 0.39 34.97
C SER A 400 13.33 0.09 33.75
N ILE A 401 13.61 -0.91 32.91
CA ILE A 401 12.74 -1.35 31.81
C ILE A 401 11.33 -1.71 32.33
N TYR A 402 11.25 -2.16 33.58
CA TYR A 402 10.02 -2.53 34.26
C TYR A 402 9.11 -1.33 34.58
N ASN A 403 9.58 -0.09 34.41
CA ASN A 403 8.74 1.11 34.57
C ASN A 403 7.80 1.35 33.38
N LEU A 404 7.94 0.61 32.27
CA LEU A 404 7.15 0.78 31.04
C LEU A 404 5.76 0.11 31.14
N GLN A 405 4.98 0.48 32.14
CA GLN A 405 3.69 -0.15 32.50
C GLN A 405 2.57 0.03 31.45
N CYS A 406 2.72 0.99 30.52
CA CYS A 406 1.77 1.27 29.44
C CYS A 406 2.05 0.47 28.15
N LEU A 407 3.09 -0.38 28.14
CA LEU A 407 3.51 -1.12 26.96
C LEU A 407 2.41 -2.10 26.50
N LYS A 408 2.04 -2.02 25.22
CA LYS A 408 1.00 -2.85 24.58
C LYS A 408 1.56 -3.75 23.48
N PHE A 409 2.54 -3.27 22.73
CA PHE A 409 3.18 -3.97 21.62
C PHE A 409 4.68 -4.02 21.85
N LEU A 410 5.23 -5.23 21.97
CA LEU A 410 6.66 -5.48 22.14
C LEU A 410 7.20 -6.33 20.99
N TYR A 411 8.15 -5.78 20.24
CA TYR A 411 8.86 -6.46 19.15
C TYR A 411 10.31 -6.69 19.56
N LEU A 412 10.75 -7.94 19.53
CA LEU A 412 12.08 -8.37 19.96
C LEU A 412 12.80 -9.04 18.78
N LEU A 413 13.95 -8.51 18.38
CA LEU A 413 14.83 -9.06 17.36
C LEU A 413 16.18 -9.52 17.95
N GLY A 414 16.58 -10.77 17.72
CA GLY A 414 17.83 -11.32 18.26
C GLY A 414 17.74 -11.68 19.74
N ASP A 415 18.89 -11.85 20.41
CA ASP A 415 18.93 -12.28 21.82
C ASP A 415 19.02 -11.11 22.82
N PHE A 416 18.40 -11.30 23.99
CA PHE A 416 18.30 -10.28 25.04
C PHE A 416 18.73 -10.83 26.41
N THR A 417 18.98 -9.94 27.36
CA THR A 417 19.04 -10.26 28.80
C THR A 417 18.16 -9.28 29.56
N PHE A 418 17.09 -9.78 30.17
CA PHE A 418 16.34 -9.04 31.17
C PHE A 418 17.05 -9.11 32.53
N PRO A 419 16.97 -8.04 33.33
CA PRO A 419 17.54 -8.01 34.67
C PRO A 419 16.75 -8.92 35.62
N LYS A 420 17.39 -9.95 36.18
CA LYS A 420 16.75 -10.96 37.05
C LYS A 420 16.94 -10.71 38.54
N ASP A 421 18.00 -9.97 38.92
CA ASP A 421 18.40 -9.76 40.32
C ASP A 421 17.56 -8.69 41.04
N GLU A 422 16.83 -7.87 40.29
CA GLU A 422 15.78 -7.02 40.81
C GLU A 422 14.47 -7.79 40.68
N GLU A 423 14.06 -8.54 41.72
CA GLU A 423 12.69 -9.06 41.77
C GLU A 423 11.75 -7.91 41.36
N PRO A 424 10.84 -8.11 40.38
CA PRO A 424 9.95 -7.06 39.95
C PRO A 424 9.02 -6.69 41.11
N LEU A 425 9.47 -5.76 41.94
CA LEU A 425 8.70 -5.12 43.00
C LEU A 425 7.57 -4.39 42.29
N CYS A 426 6.44 -5.09 42.16
CA CYS A 426 5.21 -4.60 41.57
C CYS A 426 4.69 -3.44 42.43
N ASN A 427 5.22 -2.25 42.17
CA ASN A 427 4.81 -1.03 42.82
C ASN A 427 3.65 -0.41 42.02
N SER A 428 2.43 -0.93 42.19
CA SER A 428 1.20 -0.12 42.41
C SER A 428 -0.10 -0.92 42.32
N TYR A 429 -1.12 -0.31 42.91
CA TYR A 429 -2.43 -0.82 43.30
C TYR A 429 -3.30 -1.34 42.15
N GLY A 430 -3.76 -2.59 42.27
CA GLY A 430 -4.95 -3.12 41.58
C GLY A 430 -4.71 -4.42 40.82
N GLY A 431 -5.05 -5.55 41.44
CA GLY A 431 -5.44 -6.84 40.83
C GLY A 431 -4.48 -7.59 39.87
N PHE A 432 -3.76 -6.89 38.99
CA PHE A 432 -2.80 -7.40 38.01
C PHE A 432 -1.34 -7.15 38.42
N SER A 433 -1.12 -6.79 39.70
CA SER A 433 0.15 -6.40 40.32
C SER A 433 1.17 -7.54 40.46
N LYS A 434 1.19 -8.50 39.52
CA LYS A 434 2.15 -9.61 39.47
C LYS A 434 3.00 -9.60 38.20
N TYR A 435 2.54 -8.93 37.14
CA TYR A 435 3.20 -8.94 35.83
C TYR A 435 3.94 -7.62 35.58
N VAL A 436 5.10 -7.73 34.93
CA VAL A 436 5.94 -6.57 34.61
C VAL A 436 5.23 -5.62 33.64
N PHE A 437 4.58 -6.16 32.59
CA PHE A 437 3.89 -5.38 31.57
C PHE A 437 2.39 -5.70 31.58
N PRO A 438 1.60 -5.15 32.51
CA PRO A 438 0.20 -5.53 32.70
C PRO A 438 -0.72 -5.21 31.51
N SER A 439 -0.30 -4.29 30.63
CA SER A 439 -1.06 -3.86 29.45
C SER A 439 -0.63 -4.56 28.15
N LEU A 440 0.31 -5.51 28.22
CA LEU A 440 0.88 -6.14 27.03
C LEU A 440 -0.17 -7.01 26.33
N TYR A 441 -0.37 -6.74 25.04
CA TYR A 441 -1.35 -7.44 24.19
C TYR A 441 -0.65 -8.19 23.05
N HIS A 442 0.39 -7.61 22.46
CA HIS A 442 1.14 -8.16 21.34
C HIS A 442 2.60 -8.37 21.73
N LEU A 443 3.12 -9.57 21.43
CA LEU A 443 4.51 -9.93 21.61
C LEU A 443 5.05 -10.62 20.35
N SER A 444 6.20 -10.16 19.87
CA SER A 444 6.86 -10.72 18.70
C SER A 444 8.32 -11.04 18.98
N PHE A 445 8.76 -12.24 18.61
CA PHE A 445 10.16 -12.71 18.66
C PHE A 445 10.67 -13.01 17.25
N TRP A 446 11.70 -12.32 16.80
CA TRP A 446 12.34 -12.52 15.49
C TRP A 446 13.81 -12.87 15.70
N ASP A 447 14.36 -13.82 14.93
CA ASP A 447 15.78 -14.23 14.98
C ASP A 447 16.25 -14.60 16.41
N PHE A 448 15.39 -15.24 17.19
CA PHE A 448 15.60 -15.46 18.62
C PHE A 448 16.10 -16.89 18.89
N SER A 449 17.09 -17.05 19.79
CA SER A 449 17.68 -18.37 20.09
C SER A 449 17.64 -18.74 21.59
N ASN A 450 17.54 -17.76 22.49
CA ASN A 450 17.64 -17.99 23.94
C ASN A 450 16.31 -18.42 24.61
N LEU A 451 15.96 -19.71 24.51
CA LEU A 451 14.74 -20.29 25.12
C LEU A 451 14.51 -19.91 26.60
N SER A 452 15.57 -19.86 27.42
CA SER A 452 15.45 -19.53 28.85
C SER A 452 14.91 -18.12 29.08
N GLU A 453 15.24 -17.19 28.18
CA GLU A 453 14.83 -15.81 28.26
C GLU A 453 13.41 -15.62 27.72
N MET A 454 13.04 -16.34 26.67
CA MET A 454 11.66 -16.43 26.20
C MET A 454 10.73 -16.99 27.29
N GLU A 455 11.15 -18.05 27.99
CA GLU A 455 10.40 -18.59 29.13
C GLU A 455 10.22 -17.55 30.24
N PHE A 456 11.27 -16.77 30.55
CA PHE A 456 11.18 -15.70 31.53
C PHE A 456 10.15 -14.64 31.12
N ILE A 457 10.23 -14.14 29.87
CA ILE A 457 9.34 -13.11 29.35
C ILE A 457 7.87 -13.59 29.37
N LEU A 458 7.60 -14.79 28.85
CA LEU A 458 6.23 -15.33 28.77
C LEU A 458 5.66 -15.63 30.17
N ASN A 459 6.48 -16.06 31.13
CA ASN A 459 5.98 -16.40 32.46
C ASN A 459 5.77 -15.20 33.40
N TYR A 460 6.66 -14.21 33.34
CA TYR A 460 6.73 -13.11 34.31
C TYR A 460 6.41 -11.74 33.73
N CYS A 461 6.79 -11.48 32.47
CA CYS A 461 6.52 -10.19 31.86
C CYS A 461 5.10 -10.08 31.30
N CYS A 462 4.57 -11.19 30.77
CA CYS A 462 3.31 -11.22 30.04
C CYS A 462 2.10 -11.51 30.94
N PRO A 463 1.02 -10.71 30.84
CA PRO A 463 -0.24 -10.97 31.53
C PRO A 463 -1.02 -12.08 30.81
N PRO A 464 -1.99 -12.75 31.49
CA PRO A 464 -2.90 -13.72 30.88
C PRO A 464 -3.75 -13.16 29.74
N THR A 465 -3.84 -11.82 29.64
CA THR A 465 -4.59 -11.08 28.63
C THR A 465 -3.81 -10.88 27.32
N LEU A 466 -2.61 -11.44 27.18
CA LEU A 466 -1.86 -11.42 25.91
C LEU A 466 -2.76 -11.99 24.80
N GLY A 467 -2.93 -11.23 23.72
CA GLY A 467 -3.83 -11.56 22.61
C GLY A 467 -3.11 -12.10 21.38
N GLU A 468 -1.88 -11.66 21.15
CA GLU A 468 -1.12 -12.02 19.95
C GLU A 468 0.32 -12.40 20.29
N LEU A 469 0.75 -13.54 19.76
CA LEU A 469 2.12 -14.04 19.87
C LEU A 469 2.67 -14.40 18.49
N TYR A 470 3.74 -13.73 18.09
CA TYR A 470 4.43 -13.96 16.82
C TYR A 470 5.85 -14.46 17.11
N ILE A 471 6.27 -15.50 16.43
CA ILE A 471 7.61 -16.07 16.52
C ILE A 471 8.08 -16.33 15.10
N LYS A 472 9.24 -15.77 14.74
CA LYS A 472 9.74 -15.82 13.36
C LYS A 472 11.22 -16.13 13.33
N ASN A 473 11.63 -17.00 12.41
CA ASN A 473 13.03 -17.32 12.11
C ASN A 473 13.84 -17.59 13.39
N SER A 474 13.25 -18.30 14.35
CA SER A 474 13.80 -18.49 15.69
C SER A 474 14.16 -19.96 15.90
N ASP A 475 15.35 -20.22 16.45
CA ASP A 475 15.91 -21.57 16.67
C ASP A 475 15.31 -22.22 17.94
N ILE A 476 13.98 -22.22 18.05
CA ILE A 476 13.25 -22.77 19.19
C ILE A 476 12.84 -24.23 18.95
N VAL A 477 13.10 -25.11 19.91
CA VAL A 477 12.74 -26.53 19.83
C VAL A 477 11.30 -26.79 20.32
N SER A 478 10.81 -25.97 21.26
CA SER A 478 9.43 -26.04 21.73
C SER A 478 8.98 -24.70 22.29
N LEU A 479 7.67 -24.45 22.30
CA LEU A 479 7.11 -23.31 23.04
C LEU A 479 7.03 -23.63 24.54
N PRO A 480 6.98 -22.61 25.42
CA PRO A 480 6.84 -22.84 26.86
C PRO A 480 5.56 -23.63 27.20
N LYS A 481 5.73 -24.64 28.06
CA LYS A 481 4.66 -25.59 28.44
C LYS A 481 3.38 -24.96 29.01
N ARG A 482 3.45 -23.72 29.49
CA ARG A 482 2.34 -22.99 30.12
C ARG A 482 1.68 -21.96 29.20
N ILE A 483 1.71 -22.15 27.89
CA ILE A 483 1.03 -21.25 26.93
C ILE A 483 -0.50 -21.21 27.16
N ASP A 484 -1.06 -22.28 27.74
CA ASP A 484 -2.47 -22.41 28.13
C ASP A 484 -2.95 -21.35 29.14
N ARG A 485 -2.03 -20.69 29.85
CA ARG A 485 -2.35 -19.59 30.77
C ARG A 485 -2.90 -18.35 30.07
N PHE A 486 -2.61 -18.16 28.79
CA PHE A 486 -3.01 -16.97 28.04
C PHE A 486 -4.45 -17.15 27.55
N GLN A 487 -5.40 -16.88 28.46
CA GLN A 487 -6.83 -17.11 28.23
C GLN A 487 -7.45 -16.19 27.18
N SER A 488 -6.73 -15.14 26.76
CA SER A 488 -7.13 -14.20 25.72
C SER A 488 -6.29 -14.33 24.44
N LEU A 489 -5.40 -15.31 24.33
CA LEU A 489 -4.56 -15.49 23.15
C LEU A 489 -5.45 -15.89 21.97
N GLU A 490 -5.55 -15.02 20.98
CA GLU A 490 -6.37 -15.17 19.77
C GLU A 490 -5.51 -15.55 18.57
N VAL A 491 -4.29 -15.02 18.49
CA VAL A 491 -3.39 -15.17 17.34
C VAL A 491 -2.06 -15.79 17.79
N LEU A 492 -1.67 -16.89 17.14
CA LEU A 492 -0.35 -17.50 17.28
C LEU A 492 0.29 -17.71 15.90
N GLU A 493 1.36 -17.00 15.61
CA GLU A 493 2.13 -17.19 14.38
C GLU A 493 3.53 -17.69 14.69
N ILE A 494 3.93 -18.76 14.01
CA ILE A 494 5.24 -19.39 14.08
C ILE A 494 5.70 -19.60 12.65
N GLU A 495 6.53 -18.68 12.17
CA GLU A 495 7.07 -18.71 10.81
C GLU A 495 8.57 -19.07 10.84
N ASP A 496 9.03 -19.86 9.88
CA ASP A 496 10.47 -20.08 9.66
C ASP A 496 11.23 -20.65 10.89
N CYS A 497 10.54 -21.35 11.79
CA CYS A 497 11.11 -22.03 12.97
C CYS A 497 11.39 -23.51 12.66
N TYR A 498 12.50 -23.80 11.98
CA TYR A 498 12.80 -25.12 11.44
C TYR A 498 13.14 -26.20 12.48
N GLU A 499 13.58 -25.79 13.67
CA GLU A 499 13.96 -26.70 14.75
C GLU A 499 12.80 -27.03 15.69
N LEU A 500 11.59 -26.51 15.42
CA LEU A 500 10.44 -26.70 16.29
C LEU A 500 9.93 -28.15 16.24
N GLU A 501 10.08 -28.86 17.35
CA GLU A 501 9.69 -30.27 17.52
C GLU A 501 8.41 -30.46 18.34
N GLU A 502 7.98 -29.48 19.13
CA GLU A 502 6.76 -29.62 19.96
C GLU A 502 6.00 -28.30 20.12
N ILE A 503 4.71 -28.30 19.78
CA ILE A 503 3.77 -27.24 20.19
C ILE A 503 2.93 -27.75 21.37
N PRO A 504 3.05 -27.16 22.57
CA PRO A 504 2.23 -27.54 23.72
C PRO A 504 0.74 -27.22 23.48
N ARG A 505 -0.13 -27.81 24.29
CA ARG A 505 -1.58 -27.63 24.16
C ARG A 505 -1.99 -26.15 24.18
N LEU A 506 -2.55 -25.68 23.07
CA LEU A 506 -2.96 -24.29 22.91
C LEU A 506 -4.23 -23.94 23.73
N PRO A 507 -4.36 -22.68 24.21
CA PRO A 507 -5.56 -22.24 24.90
C PRO A 507 -6.77 -22.18 23.96
N ARG A 508 -7.97 -22.38 24.51
CA ARG A 508 -9.23 -22.42 23.73
C ARG A 508 -9.64 -21.08 23.10
N SER A 509 -8.99 -19.99 23.48
CA SER A 509 -9.19 -18.65 22.93
C SER A 509 -8.63 -18.52 21.52
N VAL A 510 -7.64 -19.34 21.15
CA VAL A 510 -6.94 -19.24 19.86
C VAL A 510 -7.95 -19.38 18.72
N ARG A 511 -7.89 -18.43 17.80
CA ARG A 511 -8.72 -18.32 16.59
C ARG A 511 -7.88 -18.42 15.34
N TYR A 512 -6.66 -17.89 15.38
CA TYR A 512 -5.70 -17.96 14.29
C TYR A 512 -4.42 -18.66 14.70
N VAL A 513 -3.98 -19.63 13.90
CA VAL A 513 -2.65 -20.23 14.02
C VAL A 513 -1.97 -20.32 12.66
N SER A 514 -0.73 -19.84 12.55
CA SER A 514 0.18 -20.21 11.48
C SER A 514 1.35 -20.98 12.08
N ALA A 515 1.58 -22.23 11.66
CA ALA A 515 2.67 -23.04 12.21
C ALA A 515 3.07 -24.22 11.29
N PRO A 516 4.27 -24.80 11.49
CA PRO A 516 4.68 -26.04 10.81
C PRO A 516 3.73 -27.22 11.08
N ALA A 517 3.53 -28.04 10.06
CA ALA A 517 2.42 -29.01 10.02
C ALA A 517 2.43 -30.15 11.03
N ARG A 518 3.59 -30.72 11.33
CA ARG A 518 3.68 -31.92 12.19
C ARG A 518 3.06 -31.71 13.57
N GLU A 519 3.17 -30.50 14.12
CA GLU A 519 2.83 -30.21 15.51
C GLU A 519 1.38 -29.76 15.73
N ILE A 520 0.80 -29.02 14.77
CA ILE A 520 -0.52 -28.43 14.95
C ILE A 520 -1.65 -29.33 14.45
N LEU A 521 -1.43 -30.15 13.41
CA LEU A 521 -2.46 -30.97 12.76
C LEU A 521 -3.18 -31.94 13.73
N VAL A 522 -2.47 -32.45 14.74
CA VAL A 522 -3.03 -33.36 15.76
C VAL A 522 -3.93 -32.62 16.75
N GLN A 523 -3.70 -31.33 16.96
CA GLN A 523 -4.42 -30.51 17.95
C GLN A 523 -5.67 -29.83 17.38
N ILE A 524 -5.72 -29.59 16.06
CA ILE A 524 -6.85 -28.90 15.38
C ILE A 524 -8.22 -29.48 15.78
N PRO A 525 -8.48 -30.81 15.76
CA PRO A 525 -9.78 -31.35 16.15
C PRO A 525 -10.19 -31.00 17.58
N GLU A 526 -9.24 -31.01 18.52
CA GLU A 526 -9.50 -30.66 19.91
C GLU A 526 -9.82 -29.17 20.07
N ILE A 527 -9.07 -28.29 19.39
CA ILE A 527 -9.27 -26.84 19.43
C ILE A 527 -10.65 -26.49 18.86
N LEU A 528 -11.02 -27.14 17.75
CA LEU A 528 -12.32 -27.00 17.08
C LEU A 528 -13.47 -27.73 17.79
N ARG A 529 -13.20 -28.48 18.88
CA ARG A 529 -14.18 -29.30 19.62
C ARG A 529 -14.88 -30.36 18.76
N LEU A 530 -14.21 -30.86 17.74
CA LEU A 530 -14.75 -31.91 16.88
C LEU A 530 -14.82 -33.24 17.66
N PRO A 531 -15.92 -34.00 17.58
CA PRO A 531 -16.02 -35.29 18.25
C PRO A 531 -14.99 -36.28 17.64
N PRO A 532 -14.36 -37.15 18.46
CA PRO A 532 -13.35 -38.08 17.96
C PRO A 532 -13.99 -39.15 17.05
N ASN A 533 -13.35 -39.37 15.90
CA ASN A 533 -13.42 -40.57 15.06
C ASN A 533 -14.80 -40.94 14.49
N LEU A 534 -15.20 -40.25 13.41
CA LEU A 534 -16.00 -40.87 12.35
C LEU A 534 -15.02 -41.35 11.26
N PRO A 535 -15.12 -42.60 10.74
CA PRO A 535 -14.30 -43.02 9.62
C PRO A 535 -14.57 -42.12 8.39
N PRO A 536 -13.55 -41.75 7.60
CA PRO A 536 -13.74 -40.93 6.42
C PRO A 536 -14.68 -41.63 5.43
N CYS A 537 -15.68 -40.93 4.92
CA CYS A 537 -16.50 -41.41 3.81
C CYS A 537 -15.68 -41.28 2.52
N LEU A 538 -14.85 -42.28 2.26
CA LEU A 538 -14.12 -42.42 1.01
C LEU A 538 -15.11 -42.80 -0.10
N ASP A 539 -15.01 -42.13 -1.25
CA ASP A 539 -15.85 -42.31 -2.43
C ASP A 539 -17.35 -41.96 -2.26
N VAL A 540 -17.67 -40.68 -2.05
CA VAL A 540 -19.02 -40.18 -2.38
C VAL A 540 -19.19 -40.20 -3.90
N ARG A 541 -19.60 -41.35 -4.43
CA ARG A 541 -19.93 -41.52 -5.85
C ARG A 541 -21.15 -40.67 -6.21
N SER A 542 -20.93 -39.85 -7.22
CA SER A 542 -21.92 -39.10 -7.97
C SER A 542 -23.04 -40.00 -8.47
N HIS A 543 -24.28 -39.70 -8.10
CA HIS A 543 -25.36 -39.85 -9.06
C HIS A 543 -25.37 -38.59 -9.91
N MET A 544 -25.01 -38.77 -11.18
CA MET A 544 -25.03 -37.77 -12.24
C MET A 544 -26.21 -36.79 -12.12
N LEU A 545 -25.89 -35.50 -12.07
CA LEU A 545 -26.67 -34.49 -12.77
C LEU A 545 -25.68 -33.65 -13.59
N ILE A 546 -25.57 -34.01 -14.86
CA ILE A 546 -25.15 -33.08 -15.90
C ILE A 546 -26.31 -32.08 -16.03
N GLY A 547 -26.19 -30.96 -15.34
CA GLY A 547 -26.97 -29.74 -15.57
C GLY A 547 -26.03 -28.68 -16.13
N PRO A 548 -26.50 -27.77 -17.00
CA PRO A 548 -25.63 -26.92 -17.80
C PRO A 548 -24.81 -26.02 -16.89
N HIS A 549 -23.52 -25.90 -17.20
CA HIS A 549 -22.70 -24.77 -16.74
C HIS A 549 -23.48 -23.47 -16.98
N PRO A 550 -23.79 -22.67 -15.94
CA PRO A 550 -24.14 -21.28 -16.17
C PRO A 550 -22.83 -20.59 -16.49
N HIS A 551 -22.57 -20.41 -17.79
CA HIS A 551 -21.82 -19.24 -18.23
C HIS A 551 -22.66 -18.01 -17.85
N SER A 552 -22.46 -17.52 -16.64
CA SER A 552 -22.76 -16.14 -16.29
C SER A 552 -21.57 -15.62 -15.53
N SER A 553 -20.70 -14.92 -16.27
CA SER A 553 -19.77 -13.96 -15.72
C SER A 553 -20.56 -12.88 -14.97
N SER A 554 -20.87 -13.12 -13.71
CA SER A 554 -20.96 -12.05 -12.74
C SER A 554 -19.61 -12.00 -12.05
N THR A 555 -18.71 -11.23 -12.63
CA THR A 555 -17.54 -10.69 -11.93
C THR A 555 -18.04 -10.08 -10.63
N ILE A 556 -17.90 -10.82 -9.53
CA ILE A 556 -17.91 -10.21 -8.20
C ILE A 556 -16.68 -9.32 -8.23
N SER A 557 -16.93 -8.02 -8.36
CA SER A 557 -15.88 -7.01 -8.31
C SER A 557 -15.18 -7.16 -6.96
N PRO A 558 -13.84 -7.19 -6.90
CA PRO A 558 -13.13 -7.24 -5.63
C PRO A 558 -13.52 -5.96 -4.89
N VAL A 559 -14.31 -6.10 -3.82
CA VAL A 559 -14.46 -5.04 -2.85
C VAL A 559 -13.05 -4.79 -2.35
N SER A 560 -12.56 -3.58 -2.54
CA SER A 560 -11.29 -3.13 -1.99
C SER A 560 -11.40 -3.15 -0.47
N VAL A 561 -11.10 -4.29 0.13
CA VAL A 561 -11.00 -4.44 1.58
C VAL A 561 -9.63 -3.87 1.99
N PRO A 562 -9.54 -3.04 3.04
CA PRO A 562 -8.26 -2.57 3.57
C PRO A 562 -7.36 -3.76 3.95
N LYS A 563 -6.03 -3.55 3.92
CA LYS A 563 -4.97 -4.50 4.31
C LYS A 563 -4.96 -4.88 5.82
N GLU A 564 -6.12 -5.08 6.41
CA GLU A 564 -6.29 -5.66 7.74
C GLU A 564 -6.82 -7.09 7.55
N PHE A 565 -6.24 -8.08 8.24
CA PHE A 565 -6.64 -9.49 8.16
C PHE A 565 -8.09 -9.66 8.64
N VAL A 566 -9.07 -9.53 7.74
CA VAL A 566 -10.48 -9.83 8.05
C VAL A 566 -10.74 -11.29 7.70
N PHE A 567 -10.44 -12.18 8.65
CA PHE A 567 -10.92 -13.56 8.58
C PHE A 567 -12.43 -13.56 8.79
N LEU A 568 -13.15 -14.29 7.94
CA LEU A 568 -14.59 -14.40 8.08
C LEU A 568 -14.95 -15.63 8.93
N SER A 569 -14.16 -16.69 8.87
CA SER A 569 -14.33 -17.89 9.69
C SER A 569 -14.13 -17.63 11.17
N ASP A 570 -14.84 -18.39 12.01
CA ASP A 570 -14.69 -18.30 13.46
C ASP A 570 -13.31 -18.78 13.90
N TYR A 571 -12.72 -19.73 13.15
CA TYR A 571 -11.35 -20.18 13.31
C TYR A 571 -10.66 -20.31 11.97
N ASN A 572 -9.37 -20.00 11.92
CA ASN A 572 -8.53 -20.11 10.74
C ASN A 572 -7.15 -20.65 11.15
N PHE A 573 -6.70 -21.75 10.54
CA PHE A 573 -5.37 -22.30 10.78
C PHE A 573 -4.66 -22.42 9.44
N LEU A 574 -3.55 -21.70 9.30
CA LEU A 574 -2.61 -21.87 8.21
C LEU A 574 -1.53 -22.85 8.65
N VAL A 575 -1.33 -23.89 7.84
CA VAL A 575 -0.38 -24.95 8.17
C VAL A 575 0.65 -25.05 7.07
N ASP A 576 1.89 -24.75 7.44
CA ASP A 576 3.04 -24.73 6.54
C ASP A 576 3.60 -26.14 6.34
N LEU A 577 3.68 -26.60 5.08
CA LEU A 577 4.21 -27.91 4.73
C LEU A 577 5.67 -27.79 4.24
N PRO A 578 6.65 -28.37 4.95
CA PRO A 578 8.04 -28.38 4.50
C PRO A 578 8.21 -29.12 3.15
N TRP A 579 9.29 -28.78 2.42
CA TRP A 579 9.74 -29.56 1.27
C TRP A 579 9.95 -31.02 1.69
N ASP A 580 9.43 -31.96 0.89
CA ASP A 580 9.52 -33.43 1.03
C ASP A 580 8.51 -34.14 1.94
N GLU A 581 7.58 -33.43 2.60
CA GLU A 581 6.50 -34.09 3.37
C GLU A 581 5.20 -34.22 2.57
N ILE A 582 4.89 -35.45 2.16
CA ILE A 582 3.54 -35.80 1.70
C ILE A 582 2.64 -35.89 2.92
N ILE A 583 1.99 -34.79 3.27
CA ILE A 583 0.94 -34.79 4.30
C ILE A 583 -0.39 -35.05 3.60
N GLU A 584 -0.98 -36.20 3.88
CA GLU A 584 -2.34 -36.51 3.44
C GLU A 584 -3.35 -35.70 4.25
N ILE A 585 -4.46 -35.30 3.60
CA ILE A 585 -5.59 -34.67 4.28
C ILE A 585 -5.98 -35.49 5.52
N PRO A 586 -6.09 -34.86 6.71
CA PRO A 586 -6.33 -35.59 7.95
C PRO A 586 -7.56 -36.49 7.90
N ASN A 587 -7.40 -37.73 8.39
CA ASN A 587 -8.44 -38.77 8.35
C ASN A 587 -9.70 -38.44 9.18
N TRP A 588 -9.64 -37.45 10.07
CA TRP A 588 -10.80 -36.97 10.84
C TRP A 588 -11.75 -36.08 10.01
N LEU A 589 -11.35 -35.65 8.80
CA LEU A 589 -12.24 -35.01 7.84
C LEU A 589 -13.13 -36.09 7.19
N ASN A 590 -14.43 -36.00 7.45
CA ASN A 590 -15.38 -37.07 7.08
C ASN A 590 -15.79 -37.06 5.60
N HIS A 591 -15.48 -36.00 4.85
CA HIS A 591 -15.61 -35.93 3.40
C HIS A 591 -14.29 -35.44 2.79
N GLN A 592 -13.80 -36.07 1.72
CA GLN A 592 -12.59 -35.64 1.03
C GLN A 592 -12.74 -35.80 -0.49
N ARG A 593 -12.12 -34.91 -1.27
CA ARG A 593 -12.15 -34.95 -2.74
C ARG A 593 -10.91 -34.28 -3.35
N ASN A 594 -10.43 -34.81 -4.47
CA ASN A 594 -9.41 -34.15 -5.28
C ASN A 594 -10.02 -33.03 -6.13
N GLY A 595 -9.29 -31.93 -6.30
CA GLY A 595 -9.75 -30.71 -6.95
C GLY A 595 -10.31 -29.69 -5.96
N ASN A 596 -10.93 -28.64 -6.49
CA ASN A 596 -11.28 -27.43 -5.75
C ASN A 596 -12.75 -27.36 -5.26
N SER A 597 -13.51 -28.45 -5.38
CA SER A 597 -14.92 -28.45 -4.97
C SER A 597 -15.37 -29.77 -4.38
N ILE A 598 -16.25 -29.68 -3.38
CA ILE A 598 -16.81 -30.82 -2.66
C ILE A 598 -18.30 -30.61 -2.40
N SER A 599 -19.07 -31.70 -2.39
CA SER A 599 -20.52 -31.65 -2.20
C SER A 599 -21.01 -32.77 -1.29
N PHE A 600 -21.96 -32.46 -0.41
CA PHE A 600 -22.55 -33.40 0.55
C PHE A 600 -23.96 -32.95 0.93
N PHE A 601 -24.68 -33.78 1.69
CA PHE A 601 -26.04 -33.46 2.15
C PHE A 601 -26.07 -33.19 3.65
N ILE A 602 -26.83 -32.17 4.06
CA ILE A 602 -27.14 -31.89 5.47
C ILE A 602 -28.66 -31.99 5.72
N GLY A 603 -29.03 -32.13 6.99
CA GLY A 603 -30.42 -32.07 7.43
C GLY A 603 -30.97 -30.64 7.51
N PRO A 604 -32.09 -30.44 8.22
CA PRO A 604 -32.72 -29.12 8.36
C PRO A 604 -31.94 -28.15 9.26
N GLU A 605 -31.09 -28.67 10.16
CA GLU A 605 -30.21 -27.86 11.00
C GLU A 605 -28.82 -27.81 10.36
N ILE A 606 -28.27 -26.60 10.21
CA ILE A 606 -26.92 -26.41 9.64
C ILE A 606 -25.89 -26.79 10.71
N PRO A 607 -25.04 -27.81 10.48
CA PRO A 607 -24.00 -28.22 11.43
C PRO A 607 -22.81 -27.26 11.41
N THR A 608 -21.91 -27.38 12.39
CA THR A 608 -20.56 -26.84 12.27
C THR A 608 -19.85 -27.47 11.08
N ILE A 609 -19.20 -26.65 10.26
CA ILE A 609 -18.46 -27.08 9.06
C ILE A 609 -17.01 -26.63 9.19
N THR A 610 -16.09 -27.59 9.15
CA THR A 610 -14.65 -27.35 9.03
C THR A 610 -14.19 -27.72 7.64
N LEU A 611 -13.59 -26.76 6.94
CA LEU A 611 -12.99 -26.91 5.62
C LEU A 611 -11.47 -27.02 5.76
N CYS A 612 -10.86 -27.89 4.97
CA CYS A 612 -9.42 -28.04 4.79
C CYS A 612 -9.12 -27.97 3.29
N VAL A 613 -8.17 -27.13 2.89
CA VAL A 613 -7.76 -26.97 1.49
C VAL A 613 -6.26 -27.08 1.38
N GLU A 614 -5.80 -27.96 0.49
CA GLU A 614 -4.40 -28.06 0.12
C GLU A 614 -4.14 -27.19 -1.12
N ILE A 615 -3.29 -26.17 -0.95
CA ILE A 615 -2.89 -25.23 -1.99
C ILE A 615 -1.42 -25.49 -2.31
N LYS A 616 -1.13 -25.75 -3.59
CA LYS A 616 0.22 -25.99 -4.10
C LYS A 616 0.57 -24.96 -5.17
N MET A 617 1.78 -24.43 -5.13
CA MET A 617 2.31 -23.56 -6.17
C MET A 617 3.11 -24.36 -7.18
N ILE A 618 3.09 -23.87 -8.41
CA ILE A 618 3.70 -24.52 -9.57
C ILE A 618 5.15 -24.04 -9.77
N GLU A 619 5.54 -22.89 -9.18
CA GLU A 619 6.88 -22.29 -9.31
C GLU A 619 7.36 -21.62 -8.00
N ASP A 620 8.67 -21.64 -7.78
CA ASP A 620 9.38 -21.15 -6.57
C ASP A 620 9.45 -19.62 -6.47
N PHE A 621 8.30 -18.94 -6.38
CA PHE A 621 8.25 -17.49 -6.17
C PHE A 621 7.51 -17.12 -4.90
N LEU A 622 8.13 -16.27 -4.09
CA LEU A 622 7.48 -15.59 -2.96
C LEU A 622 6.39 -14.67 -3.51
N CYS A 623 5.13 -14.96 -3.21
CA CYS A 623 4.01 -14.08 -3.57
C CYS A 623 2.89 -14.17 -2.55
N ASP A 624 2.07 -13.13 -2.49
CA ASP A 624 0.84 -13.15 -1.69
C ASP A 624 -0.25 -13.93 -2.44
N VAL A 625 -0.89 -14.86 -1.73
CA VAL A 625 -1.98 -15.69 -2.24
C VAL A 625 -3.29 -15.25 -1.62
N ASN A 626 -4.22 -14.84 -2.48
CA ASN A 626 -5.60 -14.55 -2.14
C ASN A 626 -6.42 -15.84 -2.28
N TYR A 627 -6.93 -16.34 -1.17
CA TYR A 627 -7.75 -17.54 -1.09
C TYR A 627 -9.20 -17.18 -0.77
N HIS A 628 -10.13 -17.78 -1.51
CA HIS A 628 -11.56 -17.64 -1.30
C HIS A 628 -12.24 -19.01 -1.29
N ALA A 629 -13.18 -19.19 -0.36
CA ALA A 629 -14.09 -20.32 -0.35
C ALA A 629 -15.54 -19.82 -0.35
N VAL A 630 -16.36 -20.40 -1.22
CA VAL A 630 -17.79 -20.12 -1.34
C VAL A 630 -18.56 -21.37 -0.94
N ILE A 631 -19.55 -21.21 -0.06
CA ILE A 631 -20.49 -22.26 0.32
C ILE A 631 -21.85 -21.99 -0.33
N SER A 632 -22.44 -23.01 -0.94
CA SER A 632 -23.77 -22.99 -1.53
C SER A 632 -24.66 -24.00 -0.83
N ILE A 633 -25.83 -23.58 -0.36
CA ILE A 633 -26.87 -24.46 0.19
C ILE A 633 -28.10 -24.38 -0.70
N ASN A 634 -28.48 -25.50 -1.31
CA ASN A 634 -29.58 -25.59 -2.29
C ASN A 634 -29.47 -24.54 -3.42
N GLY A 635 -28.23 -24.23 -3.86
CA GLY A 635 -27.96 -23.24 -4.90
C GLY A 635 -27.86 -21.79 -4.42
N SER A 636 -28.08 -21.52 -3.13
CA SER A 636 -27.89 -20.19 -2.55
C SER A 636 -26.46 -20.04 -2.05
N GLU A 637 -25.67 -19.21 -2.73
CA GLU A 637 -24.24 -19.00 -2.46
C GLU A 637 -23.99 -17.93 -1.39
N ARG A 638 -22.97 -18.16 -0.55
CA ARG A 638 -22.43 -17.24 0.46
C ARG A 638 -20.92 -17.41 0.55
N LEU A 639 -20.23 -16.35 0.93
CA LEU A 639 -18.79 -16.40 1.18
C LEU A 639 -18.52 -17.18 2.48
N PHE A 640 -17.78 -18.27 2.37
CA PHE A 640 -17.38 -19.10 3.51
C PHE A 640 -16.12 -18.54 4.17
N GLU A 641 -15.09 -18.27 3.37
CA GLU A 641 -13.82 -17.70 3.79
C GLU A 641 -13.21 -16.80 2.73
N SER A 642 -12.45 -15.79 3.17
CA SER A 642 -11.60 -14.97 2.34
C SER A 642 -10.35 -14.60 3.14
N SER A 643 -9.17 -15.05 2.70
CA SER A 643 -7.91 -14.74 3.36
C SER A 643 -6.82 -14.41 2.35
N CYS A 644 -5.82 -13.68 2.81
CA CYS A 644 -4.60 -13.38 2.05
C CYS A 644 -3.42 -13.78 2.94
N PHE A 645 -2.48 -14.55 2.40
CA PHE A 645 -1.29 -14.99 3.13
C PHE A 645 -0.07 -15.04 2.20
N SER A 646 1.10 -14.81 2.78
CA SER A 646 2.38 -14.89 2.05
C SER A 646 2.72 -16.35 1.78
N TYR A 647 2.90 -16.68 0.51
CA TYR A 647 3.30 -18.01 0.09
C TYR A 647 4.83 -18.15 0.15
N LYS A 648 5.32 -18.98 1.09
CA LYS A 648 6.76 -19.22 1.28
C LYS A 648 7.23 -20.67 1.08
N TYR A 649 6.30 -21.63 1.19
CA TYR A 649 6.57 -23.07 1.12
C TYR A 649 5.83 -23.72 -0.04
N ASP A 650 6.32 -24.84 -0.57
CA ASP A 650 5.78 -25.53 -1.75
C ASP A 650 4.31 -25.92 -1.68
N ALA A 651 3.78 -26.11 -0.48
CA ALA A 651 2.36 -26.34 -0.25
C ALA A 651 1.92 -25.77 1.10
N HIS A 652 0.64 -25.38 1.16
CA HIS A 652 -0.03 -24.88 2.35
C HIS A 652 -1.32 -25.65 2.57
N MET A 653 -1.63 -25.95 3.83
CA MET A 653 -2.96 -26.42 4.21
C MET A 653 -3.70 -25.34 4.97
N VAL A 654 -4.82 -24.89 4.41
CA VAL A 654 -5.68 -23.89 5.04
C VAL A 654 -6.86 -24.61 5.68
N PHE A 655 -7.02 -24.46 7.00
CA PHE A 655 -8.18 -24.94 7.74
C PHE A 655 -9.07 -23.76 8.14
N CYS A 656 -10.34 -23.82 7.81
CA CYS A 656 -11.32 -22.79 8.16
C CYS A 656 -12.52 -23.45 8.82
N CYS A 657 -12.94 -22.96 9.99
CA CYS A 657 -14.12 -23.49 10.67
C CYS A 657 -15.19 -22.40 10.84
N ARG A 658 -16.42 -22.74 10.48
CA ARG A 658 -17.61 -21.94 10.75
C ARG A 658 -18.53 -22.71 11.69
N LEU A 659 -18.79 -22.13 12.86
CA LEU A 659 -19.68 -22.70 13.86
C LEU A 659 -21.12 -22.73 13.36
N GLN A 660 -21.91 -23.69 13.86
CA GLN A 660 -23.36 -23.76 13.59
C GLN A 660 -24.04 -22.40 13.78
N SER A 661 -23.75 -21.68 14.86
CA SER A 661 -24.35 -20.36 15.13
C SER A 661 -24.05 -19.35 14.01
N SER A 662 -22.83 -19.34 13.51
CA SER A 662 -22.37 -18.40 12.49
C SER A 662 -22.94 -18.74 11.12
N LEU A 663 -23.02 -20.04 10.77
CA LEU A 663 -23.66 -20.50 9.54
C LEU A 663 -25.17 -20.31 9.57
N GLN A 664 -25.81 -20.49 10.72
CA GLN A 664 -27.25 -20.31 10.86
C GLN A 664 -27.67 -18.85 10.69
N ILE A 665 -26.85 -17.89 11.15
CA ILE A 665 -27.03 -16.47 10.85
C ILE A 665 -26.79 -16.20 9.35
N LEU A 666 -25.73 -16.78 8.77
CA LEU A 666 -25.36 -16.57 7.36
C LEU A 666 -26.45 -17.02 6.36
N PHE A 667 -27.25 -18.00 6.76
CA PHE A 667 -28.31 -18.63 5.97
C PHE A 667 -29.68 -18.55 6.65
N GLU A 668 -29.90 -17.55 7.51
CA GLU A 668 -31.16 -17.39 8.25
C GLU A 668 -32.37 -17.17 7.32
N ASP A 669 -32.11 -16.73 6.08
CA ASP A 669 -33.11 -16.51 5.04
C ASP A 669 -33.60 -17.80 4.37
N LEU A 670 -32.91 -18.92 4.56
CA LEU A 670 -33.24 -20.19 3.91
C LEU A 670 -34.18 -21.07 4.74
N ASN A 671 -35.25 -21.55 4.12
CA ASN A 671 -36.09 -22.62 4.67
C ASN A 671 -35.52 -23.99 4.30
N LEU A 672 -34.78 -24.59 5.23
CA LEU A 672 -34.10 -25.87 5.03
C LEU A 672 -35.06 -27.06 5.22
N GLY A 673 -35.01 -28.00 4.27
CA GLY A 673 -35.79 -29.24 4.31
C GLY A 673 -35.05 -30.39 4.99
N ASP A 674 -35.59 -31.60 4.91
CA ASP A 674 -34.96 -32.81 5.49
C ASP A 674 -33.62 -33.19 4.81
N ARG A 675 -33.39 -32.69 3.59
CA ARG A 675 -32.20 -33.02 2.79
C ARG A 675 -31.80 -31.81 1.94
N ASN A 676 -30.74 -31.13 2.35
CA ASN A 676 -30.22 -29.92 1.68
C ASN A 676 -28.86 -30.23 1.07
N LEU A 677 -28.68 -29.90 -0.21
CA LEU A 677 -27.41 -30.09 -0.90
C LEU A 677 -26.48 -28.92 -0.54
N VAL A 678 -25.29 -29.26 -0.02
CA VAL A 678 -24.21 -28.32 0.22
C VAL A 678 -23.14 -28.52 -0.84
N GLN A 679 -22.65 -27.43 -1.41
CA GLN A 679 -21.48 -27.41 -2.28
C GLN A 679 -20.51 -26.37 -1.76
N ILE A 680 -19.23 -26.72 -1.64
CA ILE A 680 -18.17 -25.77 -1.31
C ILE A 680 -17.23 -25.73 -2.51
N PHE A 681 -16.94 -24.52 -2.97
CA PHE A 681 -16.02 -24.22 -4.06
C PHE A 681 -14.90 -23.33 -3.54
N CYS A 682 -13.66 -23.68 -3.86
CA CYS A 682 -12.47 -22.97 -3.41
C CYS A 682 -11.70 -22.43 -4.62
N GLU A 683 -11.14 -21.24 -4.47
CA GLU A 683 -10.32 -20.57 -5.47
C GLU A 683 -9.13 -19.90 -4.80
N ALA A 684 -7.98 -19.90 -5.49
CA ALA A 684 -6.77 -19.25 -5.05
C ALA A 684 -6.18 -18.47 -6.23
N SER A 685 -5.72 -17.25 -5.96
CA SER A 685 -5.17 -16.33 -6.97
C SER A 685 -4.01 -15.53 -6.38
N ASN A 686 -3.23 -14.85 -7.23
CA ASN A 686 -2.21 -13.91 -6.78
C ASN A 686 -2.40 -12.53 -7.42
N ASP A 687 -1.88 -11.49 -6.78
CA ASP A 687 -2.04 -10.09 -7.23
C ASP A 687 -1.42 -9.82 -8.62
N SER A 688 -0.44 -10.63 -9.02
CA SER A 688 0.25 -10.48 -10.31
C SER A 688 -0.54 -11.04 -11.51
N GLY A 689 -1.51 -11.93 -11.26
CA GLY A 689 -2.26 -12.67 -12.28
C GLY A 689 -1.42 -13.58 -13.18
N LYS A 690 -0.10 -13.70 -12.96
CA LYS A 690 0.84 -14.43 -13.81
C LYS A 690 1.04 -15.89 -13.41
N ILE A 691 0.82 -16.23 -12.14
CA ILE A 691 1.00 -17.58 -11.59
C ILE A 691 -0.27 -17.93 -10.82
N VAL A 692 -0.89 -19.08 -11.11
CA VAL A 692 -2.14 -19.49 -10.46
C VAL A 692 -1.83 -20.59 -9.44
N PRO A 693 -2.06 -20.35 -8.13
CA PRO A 693 -1.98 -21.40 -7.13
C PRO A 693 -2.98 -22.52 -7.45
N GLU A 694 -2.55 -23.77 -7.37
CA GLU A 694 -3.39 -24.93 -7.66
C GLU A 694 -3.96 -25.51 -6.38
N ILE A 695 -5.29 -25.61 -6.31
CA ILE A 695 -5.97 -26.34 -5.23
C ILE A 695 -5.97 -27.83 -5.58
N LYS A 696 -5.17 -28.60 -4.85
CA LYS A 696 -4.99 -30.04 -5.11
C LYS A 696 -6.14 -30.86 -4.55
N ARG A 697 -6.52 -30.58 -3.31
CA ARG A 697 -7.49 -31.38 -2.56
C ARG A 697 -8.29 -30.51 -1.61
N VAL A 698 -9.54 -30.93 -1.37
CA VAL A 698 -10.44 -30.33 -0.39
C VAL A 698 -10.99 -31.42 0.52
N GLY A 699 -10.95 -31.16 1.82
CA GLY A 699 -11.54 -32.00 2.87
C GLY A 699 -12.53 -31.19 3.70
N VAL A 700 -13.60 -31.83 4.17
CA VAL A 700 -14.61 -31.22 5.03
C VAL A 700 -14.94 -32.16 6.19
N HIS A 701 -15.04 -31.59 7.38
CA HIS A 701 -15.70 -32.21 8.52
C HIS A 701 -17.06 -31.55 8.72
N VAL A 702 -18.10 -32.39 8.70
CA VAL A 702 -19.48 -31.99 8.99
C VAL A 702 -19.89 -32.59 10.33
N GLU A 703 -20.24 -31.75 11.30
CA GLU A 703 -20.67 -32.20 12.63
C GLU A 703 -21.98 -33.02 12.56
N CYS A 704 -22.06 -34.10 13.33
CA CYS A 704 -23.26 -34.93 13.41
C CYS A 704 -24.19 -34.44 14.55
N ILE A 705 -25.37 -33.91 14.20
CA ILE A 705 -26.34 -33.35 15.15
C ILE A 705 -27.32 -34.43 15.69
N CYS A 706 -26.99 -35.72 15.58
CA CYS A 706 -27.86 -36.79 16.07
C CYS A 706 -27.86 -36.84 17.61
N SER A 707 -29.03 -36.68 18.26
CA SER A 707 -29.15 -36.83 19.71
C SER A 707 -28.70 -38.24 20.17
N PRO A 708 -27.83 -38.38 21.18
CA PRO A 708 -27.47 -39.70 21.71
C PRO A 708 -28.70 -40.31 22.38
N GLN A 709 -29.35 -41.27 21.71
CA GLN A 709 -30.53 -41.91 22.26
C GLN A 709 -30.18 -42.66 23.55
N LYS A 710 -30.84 -42.27 24.65
CA LYS A 710 -30.96 -43.08 25.87
C LYS A 710 -31.38 -44.48 25.48
N SER A 711 -30.58 -45.48 25.85
CA SER A 711 -30.85 -46.90 25.65
C SER A 711 -32.11 -47.34 26.43
N GLN A 712 -33.28 -47.13 25.83
CA GLN A 712 -34.49 -47.81 26.30
C GLN A 712 -34.39 -49.28 25.92
N LYS A 713 -34.20 -50.13 26.94
CA LYS A 713 -34.45 -51.57 26.87
C LYS A 713 -35.87 -51.78 26.36
N VAL A 714 -36.03 -52.24 25.12
CA VAL A 714 -37.32 -52.74 24.63
C VAL A 714 -37.22 -54.23 24.32
N SER A 715 -37.97 -54.97 25.11
CA SER A 715 -38.24 -56.39 25.05
C SER A 715 -38.89 -56.84 23.73
N LYS A 716 -38.54 -58.08 23.33
CA LYS A 716 -39.12 -58.85 22.21
C LYS A 716 -40.66 -58.74 22.11
N LYS A 717 -41.17 -58.31 20.95
CA LYS A 717 -42.03 -59.08 20.00
C LYS A 717 -42.91 -58.18 19.11
N ARG A 718 -43.05 -58.66 17.86
CA ARG A 718 -44.09 -58.45 16.83
C ARG A 718 -43.84 -57.41 15.73
N ASN A 719 -44.00 -57.94 14.50
CA ASN A 719 -43.96 -57.31 13.19
C ASN A 719 -45.03 -56.22 13.01
N TRP A 720 -44.62 -55.07 12.47
CA TRP A 720 -45.31 -54.29 11.43
C TRP A 720 -44.36 -53.24 10.82
N PRO A 721 -44.68 -52.65 9.64
CA PRO A 721 -43.74 -52.46 8.55
C PRO A 721 -42.89 -51.18 8.68
N LEU A 722 -41.83 -51.14 7.88
CA LEU A 722 -40.86 -50.06 7.76
C LEU A 722 -41.51 -48.67 7.65
N GLN A 723 -41.46 -47.90 8.73
CA GLN A 723 -41.28 -46.45 8.67
C GLN A 723 -40.02 -46.13 9.48
N SER A 724 -38.86 -46.26 8.84
CA SER A 724 -37.61 -45.74 9.38
C SER A 724 -37.70 -44.22 9.40
N ARG A 725 -37.86 -43.64 10.58
CA ARG A 725 -37.52 -42.22 10.80
C ARG A 725 -36.05 -42.05 10.43
N ILE A 726 -35.81 -41.24 9.41
CA ILE A 726 -34.49 -40.92 8.86
C ILE A 726 -33.71 -40.16 9.95
N CYS A 727 -32.59 -40.71 10.40
CA CYS A 727 -31.66 -40.01 11.29
C CYS A 727 -30.87 -38.96 10.49
N THR A 728 -30.64 -37.82 11.14
CA THR A 728 -30.07 -36.57 10.64
C THR A 728 -28.55 -36.63 10.39
N CYS A 729 -28.10 -37.66 9.69
CA CYS A 729 -26.82 -37.69 9.00
C CYS A 729 -26.97 -38.71 7.87
N LEU A 730 -27.34 -38.25 6.66
CA LEU A 730 -27.43 -39.10 5.48
C LEU A 730 -26.02 -39.42 4.95
N CYS A 731 -25.20 -40.08 5.77
CA CYS A 731 -24.11 -40.88 5.25
C CYS A 731 -24.75 -42.04 4.48
N LEU A 732 -24.81 -41.94 3.17
CA LEU A 732 -25.14 -43.05 2.26
C LEU A 732 -23.99 -44.08 2.20
N ALA A 733 -23.40 -44.42 3.34
CA ALA A 733 -22.54 -45.58 3.50
C ALA A 733 -23.36 -46.63 4.26
N GLN A 734 -23.88 -47.61 3.51
CA GLN A 734 -24.29 -48.88 4.11
C GLN A 734 -23.05 -49.60 4.65
N THR A 735 -22.62 -49.25 5.85
CA THR A 735 -21.79 -50.13 6.69
C THR A 735 -22.28 -49.99 8.13
N HIS A 736 -22.56 -51.14 8.75
CA HIS A 736 -22.99 -51.21 10.15
C HIS A 736 -22.06 -50.39 11.05
N CYS A 737 -22.58 -49.32 11.68
CA CYS A 737 -21.93 -48.71 12.83
C CYS A 737 -21.80 -49.76 13.94
N GLN A 738 -20.63 -50.39 14.05
CA GLN A 738 -20.21 -50.95 15.32
C GLN A 738 -19.57 -49.82 16.13
N CYS A 739 -20.32 -49.23 17.04
CA CYS A 739 -19.73 -48.45 18.13
C CYS A 739 -18.73 -49.36 18.87
N PRO A 740 -17.49 -48.95 19.13
CA PRO A 740 -16.59 -49.69 20.00
C PRO A 740 -17.25 -49.81 21.37
N LYS A 741 -17.53 -51.04 21.81
CA LYS A 741 -17.88 -51.30 23.20
C LYS A 741 -16.69 -50.87 24.05
N GLN A 742 -16.91 -49.93 24.96
CA GLN A 742 -16.02 -49.70 26.09
C GLN A 742 -15.74 -51.04 26.78
N LEU A 743 -14.48 -51.50 26.71
CA LEU A 743 -13.93 -52.44 27.67
C LEU A 743 -13.58 -51.64 28.91
N CYS A 744 -14.52 -51.58 29.86
CA CYS A 744 -14.15 -51.41 31.25
C CYS A 744 -13.44 -52.69 31.71
N SER A 745 -12.14 -52.59 32.00
CA SER A 745 -11.50 -53.50 32.96
C SER A 745 -10.42 -52.76 33.73
N THR A 746 -10.64 -52.75 35.03
CA THR A 746 -9.77 -52.41 36.15
C THR A 746 -8.49 -53.27 36.21
N TYR A 747 -7.57 -52.89 37.13
CA TYR A 747 -6.31 -53.54 37.60
C TYR A 747 -5.03 -52.90 37.03
N SER A 748 -4.33 -52.03 37.76
CA SER A 748 -3.46 -52.20 38.96
C SER A 748 -1.98 -52.38 38.59
N THR A 749 -1.17 -51.40 39.00
CA THR A 749 0.19 -51.49 39.59
C THR A 749 1.09 -52.70 39.25
N GLY A 750 2.29 -52.40 38.72
CA GLY A 750 3.54 -53.07 39.13
C GLY A 750 4.30 -53.84 38.04
N PRO A 751 5.65 -53.92 38.14
CA PRO A 751 6.58 -53.90 37.01
C PRO A 751 7.13 -55.30 36.65
N ILE A 752 7.85 -55.44 35.52
CA ILE A 752 9.08 -56.22 35.35
C ILE A 752 9.67 -56.04 33.94
N SER A 753 10.99 -55.99 33.92
CA SER A 753 11.99 -55.78 32.88
C SER A 753 12.35 -57.04 32.05
N VAL A 754 13.11 -56.82 30.95
CA VAL A 754 14.31 -57.57 30.48
C VAL A 754 14.28 -58.21 29.05
N HIS A 755 15.37 -57.90 28.30
CA HIS A 755 16.11 -58.60 27.22
C HIS A 755 15.78 -58.50 25.71
N SER A 756 16.59 -57.67 25.02
CA SER A 756 17.56 -57.97 23.94
C SER A 756 17.47 -59.23 23.05
N GLY A 757 17.72 -59.04 21.75
CA GLY A 757 18.77 -59.78 21.03
C GLY A 757 18.47 -60.36 19.63
N TYR A 758 19.34 -60.02 18.66
CA TYR A 758 19.77 -60.74 17.43
C TYR A 758 18.76 -60.89 16.27
N SER A 759 18.99 -60.27 15.10
CA SER A 759 19.91 -60.59 13.97
C SER A 759 19.33 -61.60 12.96
N ASP A 760 19.32 -61.25 11.67
CA ASP A 760 20.04 -62.01 10.63
C ASP A 760 19.81 -61.45 9.21
N ASN A 761 20.95 -61.06 8.61
CA ASN A 761 21.41 -61.23 7.22
C ASN A 761 20.42 -61.62 6.10
N CYS A 762 20.52 -60.88 4.98
CA CYS A 762 20.83 -61.52 3.69
C CYS A 762 21.61 -60.56 2.75
N ILE A 763 22.78 -61.06 2.35
CA ILE A 763 23.65 -60.58 1.27
C ILE A 763 23.15 -61.20 -0.04
N ILE A 764 23.22 -60.47 -1.17
CA ILE A 764 23.82 -60.95 -2.44
C ILE A 764 24.15 -59.75 -3.33
N SER A 765 25.42 -59.75 -3.73
CA SER A 765 26.13 -58.95 -4.71
C SER A 765 25.67 -59.14 -6.16
N SER A 766 25.91 -58.16 -7.02
CA SER A 766 26.86 -58.30 -8.14
C SER A 766 27.05 -56.99 -8.89
N ALA A 767 28.28 -56.81 -9.34
CA ALA A 767 28.85 -55.62 -9.93
C ALA A 767 28.96 -55.73 -11.46
N MET A 768 29.14 -54.58 -12.10
CA MET A 768 30.26 -54.22 -13.00
C MET A 768 29.85 -53.49 -14.28
N ASP A 769 30.41 -52.28 -14.35
CA ASP A 769 31.18 -51.70 -15.45
C ASP A 769 30.60 -51.51 -16.85
N GLY A 770 30.77 -50.29 -17.35
CA GLY A 770 31.29 -50.12 -18.71
C GLY A 770 30.98 -48.80 -19.39
N GLY A 771 31.97 -47.89 -19.41
CA GLY A 771 32.34 -47.18 -20.64
C GLY A 771 31.76 -45.80 -20.89
N GLY A 772 32.60 -44.77 -20.73
CA GLY A 772 32.33 -43.41 -21.18
C GLY A 772 32.71 -43.14 -22.65
N SER A 773 32.38 -41.94 -23.15
CA SER A 773 33.26 -41.03 -23.92
C SER A 773 32.49 -39.83 -24.52
N SER A 774 32.77 -38.66 -23.97
CA SER A 774 33.12 -37.37 -24.60
C SER A 774 32.73 -37.03 -26.07
N SER A 775 32.03 -35.88 -26.22
CA SER A 775 32.51 -34.60 -26.82
C SER A 775 31.83 -33.98 -28.10
N ILE A 776 31.54 -32.66 -27.97
CA ILE A 776 31.68 -31.53 -28.93
C ILE A 776 30.56 -31.17 -29.96
N SER A 777 29.80 -30.11 -29.60
CA SER A 777 29.56 -28.77 -30.21
C SER A 777 28.95 -28.50 -31.63
N LEU A 778 28.03 -27.50 -31.62
CA LEU A 778 27.80 -26.33 -32.51
C LEU A 778 26.59 -26.25 -33.49
N SER A 779 25.71 -25.27 -33.17
CA SER A 779 25.00 -24.26 -33.99
C SER A 779 24.02 -24.64 -35.13
N SER A 780 22.80 -24.07 -35.11
CA SER A 780 22.38 -22.93 -35.96
C SER A 780 20.84 -22.72 -36.06
N ASN A 781 20.48 -21.47 -36.36
CA ASN A 781 19.18 -20.78 -36.47
C ASN A 781 18.01 -21.46 -37.23
N SER A 782 16.78 -21.15 -36.79
CA SER A 782 15.63 -20.66 -37.59
C SER A 782 14.41 -20.54 -36.65
N GLY A 783 13.46 -19.62 -36.72
CA GLY A 783 13.11 -18.53 -37.63
C GLY A 783 11.81 -17.88 -37.09
N LEU A 784 11.65 -16.59 -37.36
CA LEU A 784 10.52 -15.72 -36.96
C LEU A 784 9.14 -16.19 -37.46
N SER A 785 8.07 -15.80 -36.74
CA SER A 785 6.81 -15.35 -37.35
C SER A 785 5.96 -14.48 -36.40
N MET A 786 5.63 -13.27 -36.88
CA MET A 786 4.76 -12.23 -36.34
C MET A 786 3.27 -12.62 -36.26
N VAL A 787 2.53 -11.98 -35.34
CA VAL A 787 1.28 -11.28 -35.72
C VAL A 787 1.25 -9.88 -35.11
N VAL A 788 1.15 -8.92 -36.02
CA VAL A 788 0.84 -7.49 -35.85
C VAL A 788 -0.68 -7.32 -35.71
N THR A 789 -1.15 -6.43 -34.85
CA THR A 789 -2.26 -5.55 -35.23
C THR A 789 -1.96 -4.10 -34.86
N ASN A 790 -2.12 -3.27 -35.89
CA ASN A 790 -1.88 -1.84 -35.98
C ASN A 790 -2.99 -1.01 -35.32
N GLY A 791 -2.66 0.26 -35.05
CA GLY A 791 -3.60 1.36 -34.85
C GLY A 791 -2.91 2.60 -34.26
N SER A 792 -1.80 3.03 -34.86
CA SER A 792 -1.72 4.21 -35.75
C SER A 792 -1.73 5.57 -35.03
N GLU A 793 -0.55 6.17 -35.08
CA GLU A 793 -0.12 7.54 -34.73
C GLU A 793 -0.93 8.65 -35.44
N PHE A 794 -0.76 9.90 -34.98
CA PHE A 794 -0.12 10.97 -35.79
C PHE A 794 0.20 12.22 -34.92
N ASP A 795 1.48 12.34 -34.58
CA ASP A 795 2.47 13.39 -34.88
C ASP A 795 2.10 14.90 -34.85
N PHE A 796 2.94 15.69 -34.16
CA PHE A 796 3.53 16.94 -34.69
C PHE A 796 4.84 17.27 -33.98
N GLY A 797 5.91 17.36 -34.76
CA GLY A 797 7.29 17.44 -34.30
C GLY A 797 7.85 18.81 -33.90
N PHE A 798 9.08 18.77 -33.37
CA PHE A 798 10.00 19.89 -33.35
C PHE A 798 11.43 19.43 -33.67
N GLN A 799 12.14 20.35 -34.32
CA GLN A 799 13.41 20.19 -35.02
C GLN A 799 14.55 19.70 -34.13
N SER A 800 15.25 18.66 -34.60
CA SER A 800 16.55 18.23 -34.10
C SER A 800 17.67 18.95 -34.87
N THR A 801 18.62 19.51 -34.13
CA THR A 801 19.98 19.74 -34.63
C THR A 801 20.88 18.68 -34.02
N LEU A 802 21.35 17.77 -34.88
CA LEU A 802 22.41 16.80 -34.61
C LEU A 802 23.73 17.51 -34.34
N GLY A 803 24.44 17.08 -33.31
CA GLY A 803 25.82 17.44 -33.00
C GLY A 803 26.41 16.40 -32.05
N ASP A 804 27.46 15.75 -32.52
CA ASP A 804 28.01 14.47 -32.06
C ASP A 804 28.52 14.40 -30.61
N GLY A 805 28.20 13.28 -29.97
CA GLY A 805 29.10 12.37 -29.25
C GLY A 805 29.98 12.91 -28.12
N PHE A 806 29.63 12.55 -26.88
CA PHE A 806 30.60 12.05 -25.90
C PHE A 806 29.92 11.13 -24.87
N ASP A 807 30.64 10.04 -24.59
CA ASP A 807 30.34 8.88 -23.77
C ASP A 807 30.35 9.20 -22.26
N MET A 808 29.53 8.48 -21.47
CA MET A 808 29.71 8.09 -20.05
C MET A 808 28.38 7.95 -19.30
N GLY A 809 28.16 6.74 -18.75
CA GLY A 809 27.57 6.59 -17.42
C GLY A 809 26.11 6.18 -17.35
N SER A 810 25.85 4.87 -17.47
CA SER A 810 24.63 4.21 -17.04
C SER A 810 24.27 4.57 -15.59
N SER A 811 23.12 5.20 -15.37
CA SER A 811 22.41 5.19 -14.08
C SER A 811 21.05 4.54 -14.29
N SER A 812 20.94 3.34 -13.73
CA SER A 812 19.76 2.49 -13.73
C SER A 812 18.67 3.12 -12.87
N LEU A 813 17.51 3.31 -13.48
CA LEU A 813 16.21 3.34 -12.81
C LEU A 813 16.07 2.04 -12.01
N ILE A 814 15.74 2.13 -10.72
CA ILE A 814 15.32 0.99 -9.92
C ILE A 814 13.91 1.30 -9.44
N ASP A 815 12.99 0.46 -9.90
CA ASP A 815 11.61 0.36 -9.46
C ASP A 815 11.53 -0.04 -7.99
N ASP A 816 10.60 0.59 -7.28
CA ASP A 816 10.18 0.25 -5.92
C ASP A 816 9.36 -1.07 -5.95
N SER A 817 10.02 -2.24 -6.03
CA SER A 817 9.37 -3.54 -5.76
C SER A 817 10.35 -4.70 -5.52
N ASP A 818 11.48 -4.50 -4.85
CA ASP A 818 12.35 -5.60 -4.44
C ASP A 818 13.07 -5.31 -3.12
N PHE A 819 12.55 -5.88 -2.02
CA PHE A 819 13.33 -6.14 -0.82
C PHE A 819 12.92 -7.48 -0.22
N SER A 820 13.51 -8.55 -0.76
CA SER A 820 13.74 -9.79 -0.01
C SER A 820 14.80 -9.52 1.08
N PRO A 821 14.56 -9.90 2.35
CA PRO A 821 15.49 -9.65 3.44
C PRO A 821 16.31 -10.91 3.74
N TYR A 822 17.31 -11.26 2.91
CA TYR A 822 18.29 -12.29 3.30
C TYR A 822 19.70 -11.90 2.87
N PRO A 823 20.67 -11.82 3.80
CA PRO A 823 22.04 -12.13 3.46
C PRO A 823 22.17 -13.66 3.35
N GLN A 824 22.45 -14.18 2.15
CA GLN A 824 22.79 -15.60 1.97
C GLN A 824 24.02 -15.96 2.80
N SER A 825 23.82 -16.60 3.95
CA SER A 825 24.90 -17.27 4.67
C SER A 825 25.19 -18.60 3.98
N LYS A 826 26.23 -18.64 3.13
CA LYS A 826 26.84 -19.90 2.69
C LYS A 826 27.44 -20.62 3.91
N LYS A 827 26.72 -21.57 4.50
CA LYS A 827 27.32 -22.64 5.32
C LYS A 827 27.50 -23.86 4.43
N MET A 828 28.73 -24.08 3.97
CA MET A 828 29.17 -25.39 3.45
C MET A 828 29.08 -26.39 4.61
N ARG A 829 28.31 -27.47 4.46
CA ARG A 829 28.42 -28.65 5.32
C ARG A 829 29.69 -29.43 4.92
N PRO A 830 30.47 -29.98 5.86
CA PRO A 830 31.40 -31.06 5.54
C PRO A 830 30.61 -32.32 5.21
N SER A 831 31.14 -33.06 4.24
CA SER A 831 30.65 -34.33 3.67
C SER A 831 30.30 -35.41 4.68
#